data_AF-A0A9P5L5P1-F1
#
_entry.id   AF-A0A9P5L5P1-F1
#
_cell.length_a   1.000
_cell.length_b   1.000
_cell.length_c   1.000
_cell.angle_alpha   90.00
_cell.angle_beta   90.00
_cell.angle_gamma   90.00
#
_symmetry.space_group_name_H-M   'P 1'
#
loop_
_entity.id
_entity.type
_entity.pdbx_description
1 polymer ?
#
loop_
_entity_poly.entity_id
_entity_poly.type
_entity_poly.pdbx_seq_one_letter_code
_entity_poly.pdbx_strand_id
1 'polypeptide(L)'
;MNRSTDGCWTCRIRHRKCDELRPICKECSDRLISCHGYGPKPGWVDDPSQLDAELTRIKRAVNENFRRNKRLPKGRSSTTSKVSDGLAVLDLSETELPKVISPNDGMSYRESHLLIHYLDYIFPLQFPYYVDNPEKGGRGWLFWLLMRNGPLNQAILTLSALHHHTKFSNKVETTERELIEYHTRALQGLRQTLLQYQVDGFAASNERLIDFLGCGSTLLSFEVFRGGTASWQPHLNALSMVVDRMAPSLSQVQSGSQDAFFKAAPKEADSVENAKTFMVAALLWFDLLSCTSCATSPKISTYELWLDQSGIEIAPLMGCYNWTMKAIGDIGGLSARVASGDAEILTDALAVQARLEAGLSQLDSAREPPIPRAHAVSRVFATAALVELHTICPDLCIPNSGVKEAVARVIDSIRFLPERVSLRGLTWPICIAGSMADADQQVFFETMMSKILTPSGPGFSNCDTVFRIMKQCWSGRRNHPGEPWNWRDAMNDMAPRWADSCKALDKAGAMPLWAILGRKVEANLESSLPADMRMGSGQSYHGEHREGSGYARLYSAGMFRLIREPAKNSRSFSLAIPTCHFSHFPAMASTDSTTPVASTTIFINGRVLSKAGVGLDGQPTFTDSIVVSDGTIVALGSRDDLVAKYQTDEVTVQDLGGKTVLPSFIDGHMHLLLLGQSLRKLSLDHCKTLEDILVALKSFAKANPDVPRVLAKGWMAFMTPDGVDAAMLDEIDSRPIFIDSKDLHGAWCNSAALAEIGVADMADPPGGKIQRDANGKPSGVLTEGAVFTIIWPHLANVASQRERMDAMIAATDAYNASGYTGIVEMAMDEAAWEALLALYDERPDLPLRIAAYWLIKPAGTHADRLRQLNRAIELNAKFNKETSPDLRIAGIKIMCDGIIDACTAYLSEPYSTVDSPAPIWSREDLEPIVQGASDAGLQIALHAIGDGAVRMAVDVLEAHTQPGSRHRIEHLELVAPEEARRLGELGITASIQPVHADPAILRAWPSLLGADRCGRAFAYRDFADAGALMALGSDSPTAPWDPLHNIYIATTRRSTREPESLEIVNEHFRLGICEAITAATAGAAKSVFNEDRTGSLEVGKSADLVVVDMEWDAQTLLTAKVKETWFRGKKVRSSDQ
;
A
#
# COMPACT_ATOMS: atom_id res chain seq x y z
N MET A 1 -33.31 -41.91 18.86
CA MET A 1 -32.67 -40.74 18.21
C MET A 1 -31.98 -41.23 16.95
N ASN A 2 -32.57 -40.94 15.77
CA ASN A 2 -31.92 -41.20 14.48
C ASN A 2 -30.67 -40.32 14.40
N ARG A 3 -29.49 -40.95 14.29
CA ARG A 3 -28.20 -40.26 14.21
C ARG A 3 -27.94 -39.88 12.75
N SER A 4 -27.50 -38.64 12.50
CA SER A 4 -27.11 -38.16 11.16
C SER A 4 -26.19 -39.18 10.48
N THR A 5 -26.55 -39.56 9.26
CA THR A 5 -25.78 -40.43 8.38
C THR A 5 -24.77 -39.65 7.54
N ASP A 6 -24.47 -38.39 7.90
CA ASP A 6 -23.72 -37.45 7.08
C ASP A 6 -22.42 -36.94 7.75
N GLY A 7 -22.21 -37.21 9.05
CA GLY A 7 -20.97 -36.89 9.78
C GLY A 7 -19.71 -37.63 9.31
N CYS A 8 -18.51 -37.24 9.74
CA CYS A 8 -17.29 -37.95 9.34
C CYS A 8 -17.20 -39.36 9.95
N TRP A 9 -16.51 -40.30 9.29
CA TRP A 9 -16.43 -41.69 9.78
C TRP A 9 -15.81 -41.80 11.17
N THR A 10 -14.81 -40.98 11.49
CA THR A 10 -14.21 -40.93 12.84
C THR A 10 -15.24 -40.57 13.91
N CYS A 11 -16.10 -39.56 13.67
CA CYS A 11 -17.14 -39.17 14.62
C CYS A 11 -18.27 -40.20 14.70
N ARG A 12 -18.62 -40.86 13.59
CA ARG A 12 -19.64 -41.93 13.57
C ARG A 12 -19.23 -43.12 14.44
N ILE A 13 -18.02 -43.64 14.26
CA ILE A 13 -17.55 -44.81 15.03
C ILE A 13 -17.34 -44.48 16.52
N ARG A 14 -17.02 -43.22 16.85
CA ARG A 14 -16.92 -42.72 18.23
C ARG A 14 -18.26 -42.30 18.83
N HIS A 15 -19.34 -42.36 18.03
CA HIS A 15 -20.67 -41.88 18.40
C HIS A 15 -20.72 -40.44 18.90
N ARG A 16 -19.98 -39.53 18.24
CA ARG A 16 -19.97 -38.09 18.50
C ARG A 16 -20.70 -37.33 17.39
N LYS A 17 -21.37 -36.23 17.75
CA LYS A 17 -22.08 -35.38 16.78
C LYS A 17 -21.05 -34.64 15.94
N CYS A 18 -21.05 -34.88 14.64
CA CYS A 18 -20.17 -34.19 13.72
C CYS A 18 -20.82 -32.88 13.28
N ASP A 19 -20.01 -31.85 13.13
CA ASP A 19 -20.36 -30.54 12.60
C ASP A 19 -20.22 -30.44 11.07
N GLU A 20 -19.79 -31.53 10.42
CA GLU A 20 -19.79 -31.73 8.96
C GLU A 20 -18.91 -30.78 8.14
N LEU A 21 -18.06 -29.97 8.79
CA LEU A 21 -17.05 -29.12 8.14
C LEU A 21 -16.04 -29.95 7.33
N ARG A 22 -15.81 -29.57 6.07
CA ARG A 22 -14.88 -30.25 5.14
C ARG A 22 -13.59 -29.43 4.99
N PRO A 23 -12.40 -30.07 4.89
CA PRO A 23 -12.19 -31.52 4.79
C PRO A 23 -12.18 -32.28 6.14
N ILE A 24 -12.06 -31.57 7.28
CA ILE A 24 -11.93 -32.16 8.62
C ILE A 24 -12.92 -31.49 9.58
N CYS A 25 -13.60 -32.28 10.40
CA CYS A 25 -14.58 -31.80 11.36
C CYS A 25 -13.92 -31.17 12.60
N LYS A 26 -14.60 -30.21 13.25
CA LYS A 26 -14.07 -29.54 14.45
C LYS A 26 -13.87 -30.53 15.61
N GLU A 27 -14.77 -31.50 15.73
CA GLU A 27 -14.69 -32.53 16.79
C GLU A 27 -13.43 -33.41 16.73
N CYS A 28 -12.88 -33.63 15.52
CA CYS A 28 -11.64 -34.36 15.29
C CYS A 28 -10.41 -33.45 15.40
N SER A 29 -10.46 -32.25 14.83
CA SER A 29 -9.34 -31.30 14.85
C SER A 29 -9.08 -30.74 16.25
N ASP A 30 -10.11 -30.36 17.01
CA ASP A 30 -9.96 -29.84 18.39
C ASP A 30 -9.32 -30.86 19.34
N ARG A 31 -9.47 -32.15 19.04
CA ARG A 31 -8.88 -33.25 19.82
C ARG A 31 -7.60 -33.78 19.21
N LEU A 32 -7.15 -33.18 18.10
CA LEU A 32 -5.96 -33.51 17.34
C LEU A 32 -5.91 -35.02 16.98
N ILE A 33 -7.02 -35.53 16.43
CA ILE A 33 -7.14 -36.92 15.97
C ILE A 33 -7.53 -37.00 14.49
N SER A 34 -7.14 -38.09 13.83
CA SER A 34 -7.38 -38.27 12.39
C SER A 34 -8.87 -38.33 12.04
N CYS A 35 -9.28 -37.55 11.04
CA CYS A 35 -10.63 -37.51 10.52
C CYS A 35 -10.73 -38.30 9.22
N HIS A 36 -11.45 -39.42 9.23
CA HIS A 36 -11.60 -40.33 8.08
C HIS A 36 -12.60 -39.84 7.01
N GLY A 37 -12.89 -38.54 7.00
CA GLY A 37 -13.71 -37.89 5.97
C GLY A 37 -15.18 -38.31 5.95
N TYR A 38 -15.88 -37.86 4.90
CA TYR A 38 -17.36 -37.90 4.76
C TYR A 38 -17.82 -38.77 3.57
N GLY A 39 -16.89 -39.55 2.99
CA GLY A 39 -17.11 -40.38 1.80
C GLY A 39 -17.76 -41.74 2.08
N PRO A 40 -17.71 -42.71 1.14
CA PRO A 40 -18.25 -44.06 1.35
C PRO A 40 -17.58 -44.75 2.56
N LYS A 41 -18.31 -45.69 3.16
CA LYS A 41 -17.86 -46.40 4.36
C LYS A 41 -16.49 -47.05 4.14
N PRO A 42 -15.45 -46.70 4.93
CA PRO A 42 -14.16 -47.34 4.82
C PRO A 42 -14.29 -48.84 5.12
N GLY A 43 -13.71 -49.70 4.28
CA GLY A 43 -13.90 -51.16 4.38
C GLY A 43 -13.45 -51.77 5.71
N TRP A 44 -12.53 -51.13 6.43
CA TRP A 44 -12.07 -51.56 7.74
C TRP A 44 -13.12 -51.38 8.85
N VAL A 45 -14.17 -50.58 8.64
CA VAL A 45 -15.23 -50.36 9.65
C VAL A 45 -16.10 -51.61 9.85
N ASP A 46 -16.16 -52.51 8.86
CA ASP A 46 -16.91 -53.77 8.94
C ASP A 46 -16.10 -54.95 9.49
N ASP A 47 -14.78 -54.81 9.65
CA ASP A 47 -13.92 -55.79 10.32
C ASP A 47 -13.84 -55.45 11.84
N PRO A 48 -14.40 -56.29 12.72
CA PRO A 48 -14.45 -56.00 14.16
C PRO A 48 -13.06 -55.82 14.79
N SER A 49 -12.04 -56.52 14.27
CA SER A 49 -10.68 -56.46 14.81
C SER A 49 -9.99 -55.13 14.46
N GLN A 50 -10.21 -54.63 13.24
CA GLN A 50 -9.63 -53.37 12.77
C GLN A 50 -10.37 -52.15 13.33
N LEU A 51 -11.70 -52.24 13.47
CA LEU A 51 -12.48 -51.19 14.12
C LEU A 51 -12.07 -51.00 15.58
N ASP A 52 -11.86 -52.09 16.33
CA ASP A 52 -11.43 -52.01 17.73
C ASP A 52 -10.00 -51.46 17.87
N ALA A 53 -9.10 -51.85 16.96
CA ALA A 53 -7.75 -51.30 16.89
C ALA A 53 -7.77 -49.77 16.65
N GLU A 54 -8.60 -49.31 15.73
CA GLU A 54 -8.68 -47.88 15.38
C GLU A 54 -9.36 -47.04 16.47
N LEU A 55 -10.43 -47.54 17.09
CA LEU A 55 -11.04 -46.91 18.26
C LEU A 55 -10.05 -46.81 19.44
N THR A 56 -9.25 -47.84 19.64
CA THR A 56 -8.20 -47.86 20.67
C THR A 56 -7.11 -46.84 20.37
N ARG A 57 -6.67 -46.73 19.11
CA ARG A 57 -5.70 -45.72 18.67
C ARG A 57 -6.21 -44.31 18.91
N ILE A 58 -7.45 -44.03 18.52
CA ILE A 58 -8.07 -42.71 18.72
C ILE A 58 -8.20 -42.38 20.21
N LYS A 59 -8.65 -43.34 21.04
CA LYS A 59 -8.78 -43.13 22.48
C LYS A 59 -7.45 -42.80 23.14
N ARG A 60 -6.36 -43.43 22.69
CA ARG A 60 -5.00 -43.16 23.17
C ARG A 60 -4.56 -41.74 22.81
N ALA A 61 -4.72 -41.34 21.55
CA ALA A 61 -4.34 -40.00 21.07
C ALA A 61 -5.10 -38.89 21.81
N VAL A 62 -6.41 -39.03 22.00
CA VAL A 62 -7.21 -38.05 22.77
C VAL A 62 -6.69 -37.91 24.20
N ASN A 63 -6.34 -39.02 24.86
CA ASN A 63 -5.86 -39.00 26.23
C ASN A 63 -4.45 -38.42 26.35
N GLU A 64 -3.56 -38.70 25.40
CA GLU A 64 -2.20 -38.13 25.37
C GLU A 64 -2.23 -36.63 25.12
N ASN A 65 -3.06 -36.16 24.18
CA ASN A 65 -3.24 -34.73 23.90
C ASN A 65 -3.85 -33.99 25.09
N PHE A 66 -4.82 -34.60 25.78
CA PHE A 66 -5.39 -34.05 27.01
C PHE A 66 -4.37 -33.96 28.16
N ARG A 67 -3.49 -34.97 28.30
CA ARG A 67 -2.41 -34.96 29.32
C ARG A 67 -1.32 -33.93 29.00
N ARG A 68 -1.01 -33.72 27.72
CA ARG A 68 -0.03 -32.72 27.25
C ARG A 68 -0.47 -31.30 27.60
N ASN A 69 -1.77 -30.98 27.45
CA ASN A 69 -2.34 -29.69 27.86
C ASN A 69 -2.37 -29.46 29.38
N LYS A 70 -2.22 -30.52 30.19
CA LYS A 70 -2.24 -30.43 31.67
C LYS A 70 -0.86 -30.24 32.31
N ARG A 71 0.24 -30.33 31.54
CA ARG A 71 1.64 -30.27 32.04
C ARG A 71 2.32 -28.88 31.92
N LEU A 72 1.64 -27.85 31.44
CA LEU A 72 2.16 -26.48 31.48
C LEU A 72 2.11 -25.94 32.93
N PRO A 73 3.19 -25.33 33.49
CA PRO A 73 3.23 -24.99 34.91
C PRO A 73 2.32 -23.80 35.24
N LYS A 74 1.46 -23.98 36.25
CA LYS A 74 0.66 -22.92 36.89
C LYS A 74 1.43 -22.31 38.06
N GLY A 75 1.63 -20.98 38.05
CA GLY A 75 2.06 -20.20 39.21
C GLY A 75 1.07 -20.33 40.37
N ARG A 76 1.60 -20.42 41.60
CA ARG A 76 0.99 -20.95 42.81
C ARG A 76 -0.04 -20.04 43.49
N SER A 77 -0.95 -20.73 44.19
CA SER A 77 -2.09 -20.29 45.00
C SER A 77 -1.80 -20.44 46.50
N SER A 78 -2.45 -19.62 47.32
CA SER A 78 -2.89 -19.94 48.69
C SER A 78 -4.17 -19.10 48.94
N THR A 79 -5.26 -19.54 49.56
CA THR A 79 -5.65 -20.79 50.22
C THR A 79 -7.17 -20.75 50.33
N THR A 80 -7.82 -21.91 50.20
CA THR A 80 -9.27 -22.12 50.20
C THR A 80 -9.87 -22.16 51.60
N SER A 81 -11.11 -21.67 51.75
CA SER A 81 -12.13 -22.34 52.57
C SER A 81 -13.48 -22.36 51.84
N LYS A 82 -14.17 -23.50 51.96
CA LYS A 82 -15.42 -23.89 51.28
C LYS A 82 -16.64 -23.30 51.98
N VAL A 83 -17.70 -22.90 51.24
CA VAL A 83 -19.12 -23.28 51.50
C VAL A 83 -19.92 -23.18 50.18
N SER A 84 -20.87 -24.10 50.05
CA SER A 84 -21.81 -24.45 48.98
C SER A 84 -22.99 -23.49 48.72
N ASP A 85 -23.55 -23.62 47.52
CA ASP A 85 -24.94 -23.46 47.07
C ASP A 85 -25.89 -22.48 47.81
N GLY A 86 -26.37 -21.49 47.06
CA GLY A 86 -27.56 -20.71 47.38
C GLY A 86 -27.71 -19.53 46.43
N LEU A 87 -28.81 -19.48 45.67
CA LEU A 87 -29.21 -18.32 44.88
C LEU A 87 -29.18 -17.05 45.77
N ALA A 88 -28.44 -16.04 45.34
CA ALA A 88 -28.65 -14.66 45.75
C ALA A 88 -28.53 -13.76 44.52
N VAL A 89 -29.63 -13.09 44.21
CA VAL A 89 -29.68 -11.89 43.39
C VAL A 89 -28.62 -10.94 43.94
N LEU A 90 -27.59 -10.64 43.15
CA LEU A 90 -26.64 -9.60 43.51
C LEU A 90 -27.34 -8.26 43.35
N ASP A 91 -27.80 -7.77 44.50
CA ASP A 91 -28.10 -6.36 44.75
C ASP A 91 -26.91 -5.51 44.27
N LEU A 92 -27.20 -4.54 43.39
CA LEU A 92 -26.24 -3.58 42.83
C LEU A 92 -25.99 -2.40 43.79
N SER A 93 -26.32 -2.55 45.07
CA SER A 93 -25.93 -1.63 46.12
C SER A 93 -24.63 -2.14 46.77
N GLU A 94 -23.58 -1.31 46.75
CA GLU A 94 -22.32 -1.51 47.48
C GLU A 94 -21.39 -2.64 46.99
N THR A 95 -20.86 -2.50 45.77
CA THR A 95 -19.52 -3.01 45.46
C THR A 95 -18.64 -1.85 45.02
N GLU A 96 -17.50 -1.71 45.69
CA GLU A 96 -16.53 -0.63 45.50
C GLU A 96 -16.29 -0.36 44.01
N LEU A 97 -16.53 0.90 43.61
CA LEU A 97 -16.07 1.44 42.33
C LEU A 97 -14.60 1.01 42.14
N PRO A 98 -14.22 0.43 40.98
CA PRO A 98 -12.82 0.15 40.70
C PRO A 98 -12.05 1.45 40.91
N LYS A 99 -10.95 1.38 41.69
CA LYS A 99 -10.09 2.52 41.98
C LYS A 99 -9.85 3.32 40.70
N VAL A 100 -10.12 4.62 40.78
CA VAL A 100 -9.64 5.62 39.82
C VAL A 100 -8.20 5.28 39.48
N ILE A 101 -7.93 5.14 38.18
CA ILE A 101 -6.61 4.83 37.63
C ILE A 101 -5.58 5.76 38.28
N SER A 102 -4.61 5.16 38.98
CA SER A 102 -3.49 5.91 39.55
C SER A 102 -2.64 6.44 38.40
N PRO A 103 -2.11 7.67 38.44
CA PRO A 103 -1.41 8.31 37.30
C PRO A 103 -0.09 7.64 36.84
N ASN A 104 0.27 6.47 37.39
CA ASN A 104 1.59 5.85 37.25
C ASN A 104 1.61 4.49 36.51
N ASP A 105 0.48 3.98 36.02
CA ASP A 105 0.53 2.85 35.08
C ASP A 105 0.67 3.40 33.66
N GLY A 106 1.90 3.32 33.14
CA GLY A 106 2.20 3.69 31.76
C GLY A 106 1.41 2.84 30.76
N MET A 107 1.10 3.43 29.61
CA MET A 107 0.45 2.76 28.50
C MET A 107 1.24 1.53 28.04
N SER A 108 0.57 0.39 27.86
CA SER A 108 1.23 -0.82 27.38
C SER A 108 1.63 -0.69 25.90
N TYR A 109 2.64 -1.45 25.46
CA TYR A 109 3.04 -1.49 24.05
C TYR A 109 1.87 -1.80 23.10
N ARG A 110 0.96 -2.70 23.52
CA ARG A 110 -0.25 -3.04 22.75
C ARG A 110 -1.20 -1.86 22.61
N GLU A 111 -1.42 -1.10 23.68
CA GLU A 111 -2.26 0.10 23.64
C GLU A 111 -1.62 1.20 22.80
N SER A 112 -0.29 1.40 22.91
CA SER A 112 0.46 2.34 22.06
C SER A 112 0.32 1.99 20.57
N HIS A 113 0.47 0.71 20.22
CA HIS A 113 0.26 0.22 18.85
C HIS A 113 -1.16 0.49 18.36
N LEU A 114 -2.18 0.20 19.17
CA LEU A 114 -3.59 0.46 18.80
C LEU A 114 -3.90 1.97 18.66
N LEU A 115 -3.22 2.83 19.40
CA LEU A 115 -3.38 4.28 19.28
C LEU A 115 -2.74 4.85 18.02
N ILE A 116 -1.53 4.42 17.68
CA ILE A 116 -0.91 4.79 16.40
C ILE A 116 -1.76 4.24 15.24
N HIS A 117 -2.24 2.99 15.35
CA HIS A 117 -3.17 2.41 14.39
C HIS A 117 -4.45 3.23 14.18
N TYR A 118 -4.95 3.87 15.25
CA TYR A 118 -6.07 4.79 15.14
C TYR A 118 -5.70 6.01 14.28
N LEU A 119 -4.59 6.67 14.61
CA LEU A 119 -4.18 7.92 13.96
C LEU A 119 -3.86 7.73 12.47
N ASP A 120 -3.22 6.62 12.13
CA ASP A 120 -2.74 6.35 10.77
C ASP A 120 -3.83 5.77 9.86
N TYR A 121 -4.67 4.88 10.39
CA TYR A 121 -5.60 4.10 9.56
C TYR A 121 -7.07 4.42 9.82
N ILE A 122 -7.48 4.70 11.05
CA ILE A 122 -8.92 4.79 11.39
C ILE A 122 -9.42 6.23 11.36
N PHE A 123 -8.65 7.17 11.88
CA PHE A 123 -8.99 8.59 11.84
C PHE A 123 -9.18 9.08 10.40
N PRO A 124 -8.31 8.75 9.42
CA PRO A 124 -8.56 9.08 8.01
C PRO A 124 -9.76 8.34 7.40
N LEU A 125 -10.18 7.21 7.97
CA LEU A 125 -11.41 6.51 7.54
C LEU A 125 -12.68 7.15 8.11
N GLN A 126 -12.64 7.64 9.36
CA GLN A 126 -13.75 8.36 9.98
C GLN A 126 -13.93 9.76 9.40
N PHE A 127 -12.82 10.44 9.10
CA PHE A 127 -12.78 11.83 8.66
C PHE A 127 -11.97 11.97 7.36
N PRO A 128 -12.41 11.33 6.25
CA PRO A 128 -11.63 11.23 5.00
C PRO A 128 -11.41 12.56 4.27
N TYR A 129 -12.11 13.61 4.69
CA TYR A 129 -12.01 14.95 4.10
C TYR A 129 -11.41 15.98 5.06
N TYR A 130 -10.98 15.55 6.25
CA TYR A 130 -10.31 16.45 7.20
C TYR A 130 -8.98 16.93 6.60
N VAL A 131 -8.85 18.25 6.46
CA VAL A 131 -7.64 18.88 5.96
C VAL A 131 -6.82 19.33 7.17
N ASP A 132 -5.64 18.74 7.34
CA ASP A 132 -4.75 19.15 8.41
C ASP A 132 -4.21 20.55 8.12
N ASN A 133 -4.23 21.41 9.14
CA ASN A 133 -3.65 22.75 9.05
C ASN A 133 -2.50 22.84 10.06
N PRO A 134 -1.24 22.60 9.61
CA PRO A 134 -0.07 22.64 10.48
C PRO A 134 0.09 23.98 11.21
N GLU A 135 -0.30 25.10 10.58
CA GLU A 135 -0.23 26.43 11.20
C GLU A 135 -1.19 26.59 12.37
N LYS A 136 -2.25 25.77 12.42
CA LYS A 136 -3.24 25.72 13.51
C LYS A 136 -2.99 24.58 14.51
N GLY A 137 -1.81 23.94 14.45
CA GLY A 137 -1.42 22.83 15.35
C GLY A 137 -1.85 21.43 14.87
N GLY A 138 -2.44 21.34 13.68
CA GLY A 138 -2.86 20.10 13.05
C GLY A 138 -3.70 19.17 13.95
N ARG A 139 -3.39 17.86 13.95
CA ARG A 139 -4.00 16.87 14.87
C ARG A 139 -3.38 16.84 16.27
N GLY A 140 -2.53 17.81 16.64
CA GLY A 140 -1.85 17.86 17.94
C GLY A 140 -2.82 17.86 19.13
N TRP A 141 -3.99 18.46 18.97
CA TRP A 141 -5.06 18.44 19.98
C TRP A 141 -5.58 17.02 20.26
N LEU A 142 -5.68 16.17 19.23
CA LEU A 142 -6.15 14.80 19.37
C LEU A 142 -5.10 13.98 20.10
N PHE A 143 -3.83 14.06 19.68
CA PHE A 143 -2.75 13.36 20.35
C PHE A 143 -2.65 13.75 21.84
N TRP A 144 -2.77 15.04 22.15
CA TRP A 144 -2.81 15.53 23.53
C TRP A 144 -3.93 14.89 24.37
N LEU A 145 -5.15 14.78 23.84
CA LEU A 145 -6.27 14.12 24.53
C LEU A 145 -6.00 12.62 24.76
N LEU A 146 -5.38 11.95 23.79
CA LEU A 146 -5.08 10.51 23.89
C LEU A 146 -4.06 10.19 24.97
N MET A 147 -3.11 11.09 25.22
CA MET A 147 -2.07 10.92 26.25
C MET A 147 -2.60 11.06 27.69
N ARG A 148 -3.86 11.49 27.87
CA ARG A 148 -4.48 11.63 29.20
C ARG A 148 -5.07 10.33 29.75
N ASN A 149 -5.03 9.23 28.98
CA ASN A 149 -5.62 7.92 29.34
C ASN A 149 -7.10 8.00 29.81
N GLY A 150 -7.87 8.93 29.25
CA GLY A 150 -9.28 9.16 29.57
C GLY A 150 -10.27 8.24 28.83
N PRO A 151 -11.59 8.47 28.97
CA PRO A 151 -12.62 7.65 28.33
C PRO A 151 -12.51 7.65 26.79
N LEU A 152 -12.08 8.76 26.18
CA LEU A 152 -11.81 8.86 24.74
C LEU A 152 -10.71 7.89 24.29
N ASN A 153 -9.61 7.79 25.05
CA ASN A 153 -8.52 6.86 24.77
C ASN A 153 -9.04 5.41 24.70
N GLN A 154 -9.86 4.99 25.67
CA GLN A 154 -10.45 3.65 25.71
C GLN A 154 -11.43 3.41 24.55
N ALA A 155 -12.22 4.41 24.16
CA ALA A 155 -13.11 4.32 23.00
C ALA A 155 -12.31 4.14 21.69
N ILE A 156 -11.18 4.84 21.57
CA ILE A 156 -10.28 4.71 20.43
C ILE A 156 -9.60 3.34 20.39
N LEU A 157 -9.10 2.86 21.52
CA LEU A 157 -8.56 1.49 21.62
C LEU A 157 -9.59 0.44 21.20
N THR A 158 -10.86 0.65 21.56
CA THR A 158 -11.98 -0.20 21.13
C THR A 158 -12.12 -0.21 19.61
N LEU A 159 -12.17 0.96 18.98
CA LEU A 159 -12.34 1.08 17.53
C LEU A 159 -11.11 0.53 16.78
N SER A 160 -9.92 0.74 17.33
CA SER A 160 -8.66 0.17 16.84
C SER A 160 -8.61 -1.33 16.92
N ALA A 161 -9.02 -1.93 18.04
CA ALA A 161 -9.13 -3.36 18.17
C ALA A 161 -10.13 -3.91 17.14
N LEU A 162 -11.29 -3.27 16.94
CA LEU A 162 -12.27 -3.68 15.93
C LEU A 162 -11.68 -3.68 14.51
N HIS A 163 -11.00 -2.60 14.11
CA HIS A 163 -10.37 -2.52 12.79
C HIS A 163 -9.29 -3.60 12.62
N HIS A 164 -8.45 -3.74 13.64
CA HIS A 164 -7.37 -4.70 13.62
C HIS A 164 -7.90 -6.15 13.56
N HIS A 165 -9.02 -6.44 14.21
CA HIS A 165 -9.64 -7.77 14.16
C HIS A 165 -10.25 -8.08 12.81
N THR A 166 -10.99 -7.12 12.25
CA THR A 166 -11.66 -7.26 10.95
C THR A 166 -10.69 -7.40 9.78
N LYS A 167 -9.49 -6.80 9.88
CA LYS A 167 -8.46 -6.88 8.83
C LYS A 167 -7.43 -8.00 9.01
N PHE A 168 -7.07 -8.38 10.23
CA PHE A 168 -5.87 -9.19 10.47
C PHE A 168 -6.10 -10.48 11.28
N SER A 169 -7.29 -10.76 11.83
CA SER A 169 -7.47 -11.92 12.72
C SER A 169 -8.16 -13.13 12.07
N ASN A 170 -7.46 -14.27 12.03
CA ASN A 170 -8.00 -15.61 11.71
C ASN A 170 -8.40 -16.44 12.96
N LYS A 171 -8.41 -15.84 14.17
CA LYS A 171 -8.74 -16.53 15.44
C LYS A 171 -9.76 -15.73 16.28
N VAL A 172 -10.89 -16.37 16.60
CA VAL A 172 -12.11 -15.70 17.14
C VAL A 172 -12.08 -15.45 18.66
N GLU A 173 -11.46 -16.32 19.49
CA GLU A 173 -11.77 -16.33 20.94
C GLU A 173 -10.92 -15.44 21.87
N THR A 174 -9.62 -15.27 21.65
CA THR A 174 -8.76 -14.41 22.53
C THR A 174 -8.92 -12.91 22.25
N THR A 175 -9.42 -12.63 21.06
CA THR A 175 -9.43 -11.34 20.37
C THR A 175 -10.69 -10.54 20.74
N GLU A 176 -11.83 -11.23 20.89
CA GLU A 176 -13.11 -10.65 21.32
C GLU A 176 -13.08 -10.12 22.77
N ARG A 177 -12.20 -10.68 23.61
CA ARG A 177 -12.06 -10.27 25.03
C ARG A 177 -11.41 -8.90 25.20
N GLU A 178 -10.37 -8.60 24.42
CA GLU A 178 -9.67 -7.30 24.41
C GLU A 178 -10.62 -6.19 23.94
N LEU A 179 -11.39 -6.45 22.87
CA LEU A 179 -12.40 -5.53 22.36
C LEU A 179 -13.49 -5.22 23.40
N ILE A 180 -14.04 -6.25 24.04
CA ILE A 180 -15.07 -6.09 25.08
C ILE A 180 -14.52 -5.31 26.27
N GLU A 181 -13.27 -5.54 26.65
CA GLU A 181 -12.63 -4.86 27.77
C GLU A 181 -12.49 -3.35 27.54
N TYR A 182 -11.89 -2.93 26.41
CA TYR A 182 -11.77 -1.51 26.09
C TYR A 182 -13.14 -0.83 25.93
N HIS A 183 -14.09 -1.50 25.28
CA HIS A 183 -15.45 -0.99 25.10
C HIS A 183 -16.15 -0.77 26.45
N THR A 184 -16.01 -1.73 27.37
CA THR A 184 -16.60 -1.65 28.70
C THR A 184 -15.99 -0.50 29.51
N ARG A 185 -14.66 -0.33 29.45
CA ARG A 185 -13.95 0.77 30.13
C ARG A 185 -14.37 2.14 29.58
N ALA A 186 -14.52 2.27 28.26
CA ALA A 186 -15.00 3.50 27.62
C ALA A 186 -16.41 3.89 28.10
N LEU A 187 -17.34 2.92 28.16
CA LEU A 187 -18.70 3.15 28.66
C LEU A 187 -18.73 3.50 30.16
N GLN A 188 -17.91 2.85 30.98
CA GLN A 188 -17.78 3.15 32.40
C GLN A 188 -17.26 4.57 32.64
N GLY A 189 -16.21 4.97 31.90
CA GLY A 189 -15.67 6.32 31.97
C GLY A 189 -16.68 7.38 31.51
N LEU A 190 -17.42 7.13 30.42
CA LEU A 190 -18.48 8.03 29.95
C LEU A 190 -19.60 8.21 31.01
N ARG A 191 -20.01 7.10 31.66
CA ARG A 191 -20.99 7.15 32.76
C ARG A 191 -20.47 7.95 33.95
N GLN A 192 -19.20 7.79 34.31
CA GLN A 192 -18.62 8.52 35.43
C GLN A 192 -18.60 10.03 35.17
N THR A 193 -18.24 10.44 33.95
CA THR A 193 -18.31 11.84 33.53
C THR A 193 -19.73 12.40 33.66
N LEU A 194 -20.75 11.64 33.23
CA LEU A 194 -22.16 12.06 33.32
C LEU A 194 -22.71 12.09 34.75
N LEU A 195 -22.20 11.25 35.67
CA LEU A 195 -22.63 11.26 37.07
C LEU A 195 -21.99 12.40 37.88
N GLN A 196 -20.81 12.85 37.47
CA GLN A 196 -20.06 13.91 38.16
C GLN A 196 -20.46 15.32 37.68
N TYR A 197 -20.95 15.46 36.45
CA TYR A 197 -21.25 16.76 35.84
C TYR A 197 -22.71 16.79 35.37
N GLN A 198 -23.51 17.71 35.94
CA GLN A 198 -24.80 18.09 35.34
C GLN A 198 -24.56 18.76 33.98
N VAL A 199 -25.57 18.80 33.10
CA VAL A 199 -25.45 19.34 31.73
C VAL A 199 -24.85 20.76 31.73
N ASP A 200 -25.26 21.60 32.68
CA ASP A 200 -24.76 22.98 32.84
C ASP A 200 -23.28 23.05 33.26
N GLY A 201 -22.74 21.98 33.83
CA GLY A 201 -21.33 21.86 34.23
C GLY A 201 -20.38 21.66 33.05
N PHE A 202 -20.86 21.17 31.89
CA PHE A 202 -20.04 21.06 30.69
C PHE A 202 -19.74 22.43 30.06
N ALA A 203 -20.66 23.39 30.17
CA ALA A 203 -20.44 24.77 29.72
C ALA A 203 -19.28 25.46 30.48
N ALA A 204 -18.92 24.97 31.66
CA ALA A 204 -17.82 25.50 32.47
C ALA A 204 -16.45 24.83 32.22
N SER A 205 -16.36 23.77 31.40
CA SER A 205 -15.10 23.04 31.14
C SER A 205 -15.04 22.42 29.74
N ASN A 206 -14.37 23.11 28.81
CA ASN A 206 -14.19 22.66 27.43
C ASN A 206 -13.48 21.30 27.34
N GLU A 207 -12.48 21.02 28.17
CA GLU A 207 -11.73 19.76 28.11
C GLU A 207 -12.61 18.52 28.38
N ARG A 208 -13.47 18.60 29.40
CA ARG A 208 -14.36 17.50 29.76
C ARG A 208 -15.47 17.30 28.75
N LEU A 209 -15.95 18.41 28.17
CA LEU A 209 -16.88 18.38 27.06
C LEU A 209 -16.25 17.65 25.86
N ILE A 210 -15.00 17.98 25.51
CA ILE A 210 -14.29 17.35 24.40
C ILE A 210 -14.08 15.86 24.65
N ASP A 211 -13.69 15.46 25.86
CA ASP A 211 -13.57 14.03 26.23
C ASP A 211 -14.92 13.30 26.13
N PHE A 212 -16.02 13.94 26.56
CA PHE A 212 -17.37 13.40 26.47
C PHE A 212 -17.82 13.23 25.01
N LEU A 213 -17.71 14.30 24.20
CA LEU A 213 -18.11 14.32 22.80
C LEU A 213 -17.24 13.38 21.96
N GLY A 214 -15.93 13.38 22.18
CA GLY A 214 -15.00 12.50 21.47
C GLY A 214 -15.24 11.03 21.78
N CYS A 215 -15.35 10.67 23.06
CA CYS A 215 -15.63 9.30 23.48
C CYS A 215 -16.95 8.80 22.86
N GLY A 216 -18.03 9.58 23.01
CA GLY A 216 -19.33 9.21 22.46
C GLY A 216 -19.34 9.11 20.93
N SER A 217 -18.66 10.03 20.23
CA SER A 217 -18.59 10.02 18.76
C SER A 217 -17.77 8.83 18.23
N THR A 218 -16.77 8.40 18.99
CA THR A 218 -15.97 7.21 18.67
C THR A 218 -16.77 5.93 18.89
N LEU A 219 -17.54 5.84 19.98
CA LEU A 219 -18.46 4.73 20.22
C LEU A 219 -19.58 4.67 19.18
N LEU A 220 -20.11 5.82 18.76
CA LEU A 220 -21.05 5.90 17.64
C LEU A 220 -20.43 5.33 16.35
N SER A 221 -19.20 5.72 16.03
CA SER A 221 -18.48 5.19 14.86
C SER A 221 -18.22 3.69 14.96
N PHE A 222 -17.90 3.19 16.16
CA PHE A 222 -17.75 1.77 16.43
C PHE A 222 -19.03 0.98 16.09
N GLU A 223 -20.19 1.43 16.57
CA GLU A 223 -21.47 0.78 16.27
C GLU A 223 -21.81 0.82 14.78
N VAL A 224 -21.54 1.95 14.11
CA VAL A 224 -21.78 2.11 12.67
C VAL A 224 -20.85 1.22 11.84
N PHE A 225 -19.55 1.16 12.16
CA PHE A 225 -18.57 0.36 11.40
C PHE A 225 -18.70 -1.14 11.63
N ARG A 226 -19.22 -1.56 12.79
CA ARG A 226 -19.63 -2.94 13.04
C ARG A 226 -20.87 -3.34 12.22
N GLY A 227 -21.55 -2.38 11.59
CA GLY A 227 -22.77 -2.61 10.82
C GLY A 227 -24.03 -2.66 11.66
N GLY A 228 -24.01 -2.09 12.87
CA GLY A 228 -25.19 -1.97 13.73
C GLY A 228 -26.20 -1.00 13.11
N THR A 229 -27.46 -1.43 13.02
CA THR A 229 -28.53 -0.64 12.36
C THR A 229 -29.31 0.24 13.34
N ALA A 230 -29.30 -0.07 14.64
CA ALA A 230 -30.01 0.70 15.68
C ALA A 230 -29.18 0.98 16.94
N SER A 231 -28.02 0.32 17.12
CA SER A 231 -27.20 0.42 18.34
C SER A 231 -26.51 1.77 18.54
N TRP A 232 -26.43 2.59 17.48
CA TRP A 232 -25.81 3.91 17.51
C TRP A 232 -26.74 5.03 18.00
N GLN A 233 -28.07 4.85 17.88
CA GLN A 233 -29.08 5.86 18.21
C GLN A 233 -28.95 6.42 19.64
N PRO A 234 -28.74 5.58 20.68
CA PRO A 234 -28.61 6.07 22.05
C PRO A 234 -27.40 6.97 22.25
N HIS A 235 -26.26 6.67 21.60
CA HIS A 235 -25.06 7.51 21.64
C HIS A 235 -25.35 8.86 20.99
N LEU A 236 -25.97 8.87 19.81
CA LEU A 236 -26.32 10.12 19.13
C LEU A 236 -27.30 10.97 19.95
N ASN A 237 -28.33 10.36 20.56
CA ASN A 237 -29.30 11.07 21.39
C ASN A 237 -28.62 11.79 22.56
N ALA A 238 -27.80 11.07 23.32
CA ALA A 238 -27.12 11.62 24.49
C ALA A 238 -26.18 12.79 24.12
N LEU A 239 -25.43 12.66 23.02
CA LEU A 239 -24.52 13.70 22.55
C LEU A 239 -25.28 14.93 22.04
N SER A 240 -26.32 14.72 21.22
CA SER A 240 -27.09 15.81 20.60
C SER A 240 -27.80 16.66 21.65
N MET A 241 -28.36 16.04 22.70
CA MET A 241 -29.00 16.77 23.79
C MET A 241 -28.05 17.71 24.55
N VAL A 242 -26.78 17.33 24.68
CA VAL A 242 -25.77 18.19 25.33
C VAL A 242 -25.42 19.35 24.42
N VAL A 243 -25.13 19.10 23.13
CA VAL A 243 -24.74 20.14 22.17
C VAL A 243 -25.87 21.14 21.89
N ASP A 244 -27.12 20.67 21.79
CA ASP A 244 -28.30 21.52 21.57
C ASP A 244 -28.49 22.55 22.70
N ARG A 245 -28.17 22.17 23.94
CA ARG A 245 -28.26 23.07 25.09
C ARG A 245 -27.10 24.03 25.24
N MET A 246 -25.98 23.68 24.63
CA MET A 246 -24.79 24.53 24.60
C MET A 246 -24.80 25.51 23.43
N ALA A 247 -25.92 25.58 22.69
CA ALA A 247 -26.07 26.48 21.56
C ALA A 247 -25.72 27.93 21.95
N PRO A 248 -25.02 28.67 21.05
CA PRO A 248 -24.70 30.07 21.29
C PRO A 248 -25.97 30.90 21.57
N SER A 249 -25.93 31.78 22.57
CA SER A 249 -27.03 32.74 22.78
C SER A 249 -26.96 33.87 21.72
N LEU A 250 -28.11 34.29 21.20
CA LEU A 250 -28.21 35.43 20.25
C LEU A 250 -27.56 36.72 20.77
N SER A 251 -27.41 36.87 22.09
CA SER A 251 -26.79 38.02 22.77
C SER A 251 -25.25 38.01 22.81
N GLN A 252 -24.58 36.86 22.62
CA GLN A 252 -23.13 36.74 22.78
C GLN A 252 -22.32 36.98 21.49
N VAL A 253 -22.98 37.10 20.34
CA VAL A 253 -22.33 37.14 19.00
C VAL A 253 -21.92 38.57 18.57
N GLN A 254 -22.32 39.62 19.30
CA GLN A 254 -22.02 41.01 18.92
C GLN A 254 -20.58 41.50 19.18
N SER A 255 -19.68 40.70 19.75
CA SER A 255 -18.32 41.17 20.13
C SER A 255 -17.13 40.53 19.40
N GLY A 256 -17.34 39.77 18.32
CA GLY A 256 -16.24 39.19 17.54
C GLY A 256 -15.97 39.93 16.23
N SER A 257 -15.06 40.90 16.22
CA SER A 257 -14.64 41.60 15.00
C SER A 257 -13.97 40.65 13.99
N GLN A 258 -14.36 40.75 12.72
CA GLN A 258 -13.80 40.03 11.56
C GLN A 258 -12.34 40.40 11.19
N ASP A 259 -11.57 41.05 12.05
CA ASP A 259 -10.19 41.48 11.75
C ASP A 259 -9.17 40.80 12.67
N ALA A 260 -8.54 39.74 12.16
CA ALA A 260 -7.23 39.28 12.63
C ALA A 260 -6.52 38.45 11.55
N PHE A 261 -6.34 39.03 10.36
CA PHE A 261 -5.30 38.57 9.44
C PHE A 261 -3.95 39.10 9.94
N PHE A 262 -3.03 38.18 10.25
CA PHE A 262 -1.61 38.32 10.65
C PHE A 262 -1.25 38.34 12.17
N LYS A 263 -0.43 37.34 12.54
CA LYS A 263 0.53 37.20 13.67
C LYS A 263 0.04 36.67 15.03
N ALA A 264 0.21 35.36 15.26
CA ALA A 264 0.95 34.75 16.39
C ALA A 264 0.90 33.20 16.30
N ALA A 265 1.89 32.50 16.85
CA ALA A 265 1.89 31.05 17.02
C ALA A 265 0.74 30.59 17.95
N PRO A 266 0.21 29.36 17.83
CA PRO A 266 -0.96 28.92 18.60
C PRO A 266 -0.64 28.88 20.10
N LYS A 267 -1.48 29.51 20.92
CA LYS A 267 -1.46 29.35 22.37
C LYS A 267 -2.18 28.05 22.73
N GLU A 268 -1.88 27.46 23.89
CA GLU A 268 -2.51 26.23 24.40
C GLU A 268 -4.06 26.30 24.45
N ALA A 269 -4.62 27.50 24.60
CA ALA A 269 -6.06 27.78 24.51
C ALA A 269 -6.67 27.56 23.11
N ASP A 270 -5.87 27.71 22.05
CA ASP A 270 -6.32 27.54 20.66
C ASP A 270 -6.52 26.05 20.32
N SER A 271 -5.76 25.14 20.94
CA SER A 271 -5.86 23.69 20.73
C SER A 271 -7.14 23.09 21.31
N VAL A 272 -7.56 23.54 22.48
CA VAL A 272 -8.81 23.09 23.13
C VAL A 272 -10.03 23.59 22.35
N GLU A 273 -9.99 24.82 21.85
CA GLU A 273 -11.07 25.38 21.05
C GLU A 273 -11.20 24.71 19.67
N ASN A 274 -10.07 24.38 19.03
CA ASN A 274 -10.05 23.60 17.78
C ASN A 274 -10.65 22.20 17.98
N ALA A 275 -10.31 21.51 19.07
CA ALA A 275 -10.89 20.22 19.41
C ALA A 275 -12.41 20.31 19.66
N LYS A 276 -12.87 21.34 20.38
CA LYS A 276 -14.31 21.58 20.60
C LYS A 276 -15.05 21.79 19.28
N THR A 277 -14.51 22.66 18.42
CA THR A 277 -15.04 22.97 17.09
C THR A 277 -15.15 21.71 16.23
N PHE A 278 -14.10 20.90 16.21
CA PHE A 278 -14.09 19.62 15.51
C PHE A 278 -15.18 18.67 16.01
N MET A 279 -15.29 18.49 17.33
CA MET A 279 -16.25 17.55 17.93
C MET A 279 -17.70 17.97 17.69
N VAL A 280 -18.02 19.27 17.78
CA VAL A 280 -19.36 19.79 17.49
C VAL A 280 -19.69 19.64 16.00
N ALA A 281 -18.76 19.96 15.10
CA ALA A 281 -18.95 19.78 13.67
C ALA A 281 -19.18 18.32 13.26
N ALA A 282 -18.41 17.39 13.84
CA ALA A 282 -18.58 15.96 13.63
C ALA A 282 -19.95 15.46 14.13
N LEU A 283 -20.43 15.99 15.26
CA LEU A 283 -21.75 15.63 15.78
C LEU A 283 -22.90 16.18 14.91
N LEU A 284 -22.81 17.44 14.48
CA LEU A 284 -23.76 18.03 13.53
C LEU A 284 -23.82 17.19 12.24
N TRP A 285 -22.68 16.74 11.74
CA TRP A 285 -22.61 15.83 10.60
C TRP A 285 -23.37 14.52 10.85
N PHE A 286 -23.14 13.85 11.98
CA PHE A 286 -23.85 12.62 12.31
C PHE A 286 -25.36 12.84 12.48
N ASP A 287 -25.79 13.90 13.16
CA ASP A 287 -27.20 14.18 13.40
C ASP A 287 -27.95 14.45 12.08
N LEU A 288 -27.44 15.36 11.24
CA LEU A 288 -28.09 15.79 10.01
C LEU A 288 -28.17 14.67 8.95
N LEU A 289 -27.15 13.83 8.82
CA LEU A 289 -27.23 12.67 7.90
C LEU A 289 -28.16 11.59 8.44
N SER A 290 -28.23 11.43 9.77
CA SER A 290 -29.08 10.43 10.39
C SER A 290 -30.56 10.78 10.29
N CYS A 291 -30.92 12.06 10.41
CA CYS A 291 -32.30 12.50 10.47
C CYS A 291 -33.02 12.28 9.13
N THR A 292 -32.34 12.57 8.01
CA THR A 292 -32.84 12.23 6.65
C THR A 292 -32.94 10.74 6.44
N SER A 293 -31.93 9.97 6.84
CA SER A 293 -31.91 8.51 6.71
C SER A 293 -33.07 7.84 7.49
N CYS A 294 -33.40 8.36 8.66
CA CYS A 294 -34.41 7.81 9.57
C CYS A 294 -35.79 8.50 9.48
N ALA A 295 -35.98 9.49 8.60
CA ALA A 295 -37.20 10.33 8.54
C ALA A 295 -37.58 10.97 9.88
N THR A 296 -36.58 11.47 10.61
CA THR A 296 -36.78 12.21 11.85
C THR A 296 -36.34 13.67 11.68
N SER A 297 -36.82 14.57 12.52
CA SER A 297 -36.24 15.91 12.62
C SER A 297 -34.80 15.83 13.16
N PRO A 298 -33.92 16.80 12.83
CA PRO A 298 -32.63 16.97 13.51
C PRO A 298 -32.82 17.00 15.03
N LYS A 299 -31.97 16.29 15.78
CA LYS A 299 -32.02 16.27 17.25
C LYS A 299 -31.37 17.50 17.85
N ILE A 300 -30.40 18.08 17.14
CA ILE A 300 -29.84 19.40 17.46
C ILE A 300 -30.75 20.41 16.78
N SER A 301 -31.80 20.82 17.47
CA SER A 301 -32.78 21.81 16.98
C SER A 301 -32.14 23.15 16.63
N THR A 302 -31.01 23.48 17.27
CA THR A 302 -30.26 24.73 17.06
C THR A 302 -29.16 24.62 15.99
N TYR A 303 -29.15 23.59 15.15
CA TYR A 303 -28.07 23.34 14.19
C TYR A 303 -27.81 24.55 13.26
N GLU A 304 -28.84 25.31 12.89
CA GLU A 304 -28.69 26.52 12.07
C GLU A 304 -27.86 27.60 12.77
N LEU A 305 -28.05 27.80 14.08
CA LEU A 305 -27.27 28.76 14.86
C LEU A 305 -25.79 28.37 14.90
N TRP A 306 -25.51 27.07 15.00
CA TRP A 306 -24.14 26.57 14.91
C TRP A 306 -23.54 26.84 13.51
N LEU A 307 -24.26 26.54 12.43
CA LEU A 307 -23.73 26.67 11.06
C LEU A 307 -23.64 28.11 10.55
N ASP A 308 -24.49 29.01 11.06
CA ASP A 308 -24.55 30.40 10.60
C ASP A 308 -23.81 31.38 11.51
N GLN A 309 -23.74 31.12 12.83
CA GLN A 309 -23.33 32.14 13.81
C GLN A 309 -22.16 31.77 14.73
N SER A 310 -21.80 30.49 14.83
CA SER A 310 -20.73 30.04 15.76
C SER A 310 -19.33 30.03 15.15
N GLY A 311 -19.21 30.29 13.85
CA GLY A 311 -17.94 30.18 13.12
C GLY A 311 -17.51 28.74 12.80
N ILE A 312 -18.38 27.74 13.03
CA ILE A 312 -18.12 26.35 12.64
C ILE A 312 -18.25 26.20 11.12
N GLU A 313 -17.15 25.84 10.47
CA GLU A 313 -17.10 25.50 9.05
C GLU A 313 -16.97 23.99 8.87
N ILE A 314 -18.00 23.34 8.30
CA ILE A 314 -17.98 21.89 8.04
C ILE A 314 -17.01 21.56 6.89
N ALA A 315 -16.82 22.46 5.93
CA ALA A 315 -16.02 22.21 4.72
C ALA A 315 -14.57 21.74 4.99
N PRO A 316 -13.77 22.39 5.86
CA PRO A 316 -12.42 21.92 6.17
C PRO A 316 -12.37 20.64 7.03
N LEU A 317 -13.48 20.27 7.67
CA LEU A 317 -13.53 19.17 8.65
C LEU A 317 -14.11 17.88 8.05
N MET A 318 -15.26 18.00 7.39
CA MET A 318 -16.04 16.91 6.80
C MET A 318 -16.23 17.07 5.29
N GLY A 319 -15.58 18.05 4.65
CA GLY A 319 -15.59 18.19 3.19
C GLY A 319 -16.89 18.74 2.61
N CYS A 320 -17.84 19.25 3.38
CA CYS A 320 -19.11 19.76 2.85
C CYS A 320 -19.40 21.19 3.32
N TYR A 321 -19.84 22.07 2.43
CA TYR A 321 -20.19 23.44 2.79
C TYR A 321 -21.45 23.47 3.68
N ASN A 322 -21.49 24.43 4.61
CA ASN A 322 -22.57 24.58 5.58
C ASN A 322 -23.95 24.68 4.94
N TRP A 323 -24.09 25.39 3.82
CA TRP A 323 -25.38 25.53 3.12
C TRP A 323 -25.95 24.19 2.64
N THR A 324 -25.08 23.24 2.26
CA THR A 324 -25.49 21.90 1.83
C THR A 324 -25.98 21.09 3.04
N MET A 325 -25.23 21.12 4.14
CA MET A 325 -25.63 20.44 5.38
C MET A 325 -26.90 21.03 5.99
N LYS A 326 -27.09 22.35 5.90
CA LYS A 326 -28.32 23.02 6.32
C LYS A 326 -29.52 22.53 5.51
N ALA A 327 -29.35 22.41 4.20
CA ALA A 327 -30.39 21.84 3.34
C ALA A 327 -30.73 20.39 3.69
N ILE A 328 -29.75 19.55 4.00
CA ILE A 328 -30.00 18.18 4.47
C ILE A 328 -30.78 18.17 5.78
N GLY A 329 -30.44 19.05 6.74
CA GLY A 329 -31.20 19.22 7.99
C GLY A 329 -32.66 19.58 7.78
N ASP A 330 -32.90 20.58 6.94
CA ASP A 330 -34.25 21.04 6.59
C ASP A 330 -35.07 19.93 5.93
N ILE A 331 -34.46 19.14 5.05
CA ILE A 331 -35.10 17.97 4.42
C ILE A 331 -35.49 16.91 5.46
N GLY A 332 -34.66 16.69 6.48
CA GLY A 332 -35.01 15.80 7.60
C GLY A 332 -36.24 16.28 8.36
N GLY A 333 -36.31 17.58 8.66
CA GLY A 333 -37.49 18.21 9.27
C GLY A 333 -38.75 18.10 8.41
N LEU A 334 -38.62 18.30 7.09
CA LEU A 334 -39.72 18.10 6.14
C LEU A 334 -40.18 16.65 6.11
N SER A 335 -39.26 15.68 6.08
CA SER A 335 -39.59 14.25 6.08
C SER A 335 -40.43 13.84 7.30
N ALA A 336 -40.09 14.38 8.48
CA ALA A 336 -40.85 14.13 9.71
C ALA A 336 -42.26 14.76 9.67
N ARG A 337 -42.39 15.97 9.08
CA ARG A 337 -43.67 16.67 8.92
C ARG A 337 -44.59 16.05 7.87
N VAL A 338 -44.02 15.45 6.81
CA VAL A 338 -44.76 14.62 5.84
C VAL A 338 -45.45 13.47 6.56
N ALA A 339 -44.74 12.78 7.47
CA ALA A 339 -45.32 11.69 8.25
C ALA A 339 -46.46 12.16 9.19
N SER A 340 -46.46 13.42 9.61
CA SER A 340 -47.50 14.01 10.47
C SER A 340 -48.66 14.69 9.73
N GLY A 341 -48.63 14.77 8.39
CA GLY A 341 -49.72 15.31 7.56
C GLY A 341 -49.82 16.85 7.50
N ASP A 342 -48.70 17.57 7.60
CA ASP A 342 -48.65 19.04 7.52
C ASP A 342 -48.96 19.56 6.08
N ALA A 343 -49.71 20.65 5.96
CA ALA A 343 -50.16 21.22 4.69
C ALA A 343 -49.16 22.23 4.07
N GLU A 344 -48.19 22.75 4.83
CA GLU A 344 -47.25 23.78 4.35
C GLU A 344 -45.94 23.20 3.75
N ILE A 345 -45.82 21.88 3.68
CA ILE A 345 -44.60 21.15 3.29
C ILE A 345 -44.11 21.55 1.90
N LEU A 346 -45.00 21.75 0.93
CA LEU A 346 -44.61 22.05 -0.45
C LEU A 346 -43.90 23.40 -0.57
N THR A 347 -44.33 24.40 0.19
CA THR A 347 -43.72 25.75 0.17
C THR A 347 -42.30 25.71 0.72
N ASP A 348 -42.11 25.01 1.84
CA ASP A 348 -40.79 24.86 2.46
C ASP A 348 -39.87 23.99 1.60
N ALA A 349 -40.39 22.94 0.99
CA ALA A 349 -39.68 22.07 0.06
C ALA A 349 -39.17 22.86 -1.17
N LEU A 350 -39.99 23.75 -1.74
CA LEU A 350 -39.58 24.66 -2.82
C LEU A 350 -38.44 25.61 -2.40
N ALA A 351 -38.48 26.13 -1.17
CA ALA A 351 -37.43 27.00 -0.66
C ALA A 351 -36.09 26.25 -0.51
N VAL A 352 -36.14 25.01 0.00
CA VAL A 352 -34.96 24.13 0.09
C VAL A 352 -34.40 23.83 -1.30
N GLN A 353 -35.26 23.47 -2.26
CA GLN A 353 -34.87 23.19 -3.64
C GLN A 353 -34.19 24.40 -4.28
N ALA A 354 -34.77 25.60 -4.14
CA ALA A 354 -34.19 26.83 -4.67
C ALA A 354 -32.79 27.11 -4.10
N ARG A 355 -32.59 26.87 -2.80
CA ARG A 355 -31.27 27.02 -2.16
C ARG A 355 -30.25 26.00 -2.68
N LEU A 356 -30.66 24.74 -2.86
CA LEU A 356 -29.80 23.69 -3.42
C LEU A 356 -29.37 24.03 -4.86
N GLU A 357 -30.31 24.46 -5.72
CA GLU A 357 -30.02 24.82 -7.11
C GLU A 357 -29.18 26.09 -7.23
N ALA A 358 -29.42 27.09 -6.36
CA ALA A 358 -28.58 28.28 -6.29
C ALA A 358 -27.15 27.93 -5.85
N GLY A 359 -26.99 27.07 -4.84
CA GLY A 359 -25.70 26.58 -4.38
C GLY A 359 -24.95 25.81 -5.48
N LEU A 360 -25.63 24.89 -6.17
CA LEU A 360 -25.04 24.14 -7.29
C LEU A 360 -24.59 25.07 -8.43
N SER A 361 -25.40 26.07 -8.78
CA SER A 361 -25.05 27.07 -9.79
C SER A 361 -23.82 27.89 -9.39
N GLN A 362 -23.69 28.24 -8.11
CA GLN A 362 -22.48 28.90 -7.58
C GLN A 362 -21.26 28.00 -7.73
N LEU A 363 -21.39 26.71 -7.41
CA LEU A 363 -20.30 25.74 -7.61
C LEU A 363 -19.91 25.62 -9.09
N ASP A 364 -20.85 25.64 -10.02
CA ASP A 364 -20.56 25.59 -11.46
C ASP A 364 -19.82 26.82 -11.97
N SER A 365 -20.07 27.98 -11.38
CA SER A 365 -19.48 29.26 -11.79
C SER A 365 -18.08 29.52 -11.18
N ALA A 366 -17.69 28.78 -10.15
CA ALA A 366 -16.44 29.00 -9.42
C ALA A 366 -15.22 28.48 -10.21
N ARG A 367 -14.35 29.40 -10.66
CA ARG A 367 -13.12 29.05 -11.39
C ARG A 367 -12.01 28.50 -10.50
N GLU A 368 -11.89 29.03 -9.27
CA GLU A 368 -10.91 28.63 -8.27
C GLU A 368 -11.60 28.51 -6.91
N PRO A 369 -12.09 27.31 -6.54
CA PRO A 369 -12.78 27.12 -5.27
C PRO A 369 -11.81 27.20 -4.07
N PRO A 370 -12.20 27.83 -2.94
CA PRO A 370 -11.34 27.98 -1.76
C PRO A 370 -10.84 26.64 -1.20
N ILE A 371 -11.70 25.62 -1.21
CA ILE A 371 -11.36 24.24 -0.83
C ILE A 371 -11.83 23.31 -1.95
N PRO A 372 -10.98 22.96 -2.93
CA PRO A 372 -11.38 22.21 -4.13
C PRO A 372 -12.04 20.85 -3.84
N ARG A 373 -11.57 20.13 -2.81
CA ARG A 373 -12.20 18.86 -2.40
C ARG A 373 -13.59 19.07 -1.82
N ALA A 374 -13.76 20.09 -0.97
CA ALA A 374 -15.06 20.37 -0.37
C ALA A 374 -16.08 20.84 -1.42
N HIS A 375 -15.60 21.51 -2.47
CA HIS A 375 -16.40 21.89 -3.61
C HIS A 375 -16.98 20.68 -4.37
N ALA A 376 -16.15 19.67 -4.66
CA ALA A 376 -16.57 18.43 -5.31
C ALA A 376 -17.51 17.59 -4.43
N VAL A 377 -17.18 17.44 -3.14
CA VAL A 377 -18.01 16.69 -2.18
C VAL A 377 -19.36 17.36 -1.96
N SER A 378 -19.40 18.69 -1.79
CA SER A 378 -20.66 19.45 -1.63
C SER A 378 -21.60 19.29 -2.82
N ARG A 379 -21.06 19.21 -4.03
CA ARG A 379 -21.85 18.94 -5.25
C ARG A 379 -22.55 17.58 -5.19
N VAL A 380 -21.83 16.53 -4.78
CA VAL A 380 -22.40 15.18 -4.63
C VAL A 380 -23.48 15.14 -3.54
N PHE A 381 -23.21 15.74 -2.37
CA PHE A 381 -24.19 15.81 -1.29
C PHE A 381 -25.43 16.65 -1.64
N ALA A 382 -25.25 17.80 -2.30
CA ALA A 382 -26.36 18.66 -2.71
C ALA A 382 -27.25 18.00 -3.78
N THR A 383 -26.65 17.30 -4.75
CA THR A 383 -27.42 16.55 -5.76
C THR A 383 -28.14 15.35 -5.16
N ALA A 384 -27.55 14.66 -4.17
CA ALA A 384 -28.24 13.59 -3.45
C ALA A 384 -29.36 14.13 -2.54
N ALA A 385 -29.19 15.32 -1.95
CA ALA A 385 -30.26 16.00 -1.21
C ALA A 385 -31.46 16.35 -2.11
N LEU A 386 -31.24 16.66 -3.39
CA LEU A 386 -32.33 16.81 -4.36
C LEU A 386 -33.06 15.48 -4.62
N VAL A 387 -32.33 14.36 -4.70
CA VAL A 387 -32.96 13.02 -4.81
C VAL A 387 -33.87 12.74 -3.61
N GLU A 388 -33.38 13.03 -2.41
CA GLU A 388 -34.16 12.90 -1.17
C GLU A 388 -35.41 13.77 -1.22
N LEU A 389 -35.26 15.07 -1.51
CA LEU A 389 -36.34 16.04 -1.54
C LEU A 389 -37.44 15.65 -2.55
N HIS A 390 -37.06 15.20 -3.74
CA HIS A 390 -38.00 14.72 -4.76
C HIS A 390 -38.69 13.40 -4.36
N THR A 391 -38.04 12.59 -3.50
CA THR A 391 -38.62 11.34 -2.99
C THR A 391 -39.70 11.62 -1.94
N ILE A 392 -39.49 12.59 -1.04
CA ILE A 392 -40.46 12.93 0.01
C ILE A 392 -41.56 13.89 -0.46
N CYS A 393 -41.29 14.67 -1.51
CA CYS A 393 -42.24 15.62 -2.12
C CYS A 393 -42.35 15.36 -3.63
N PRO A 394 -43.08 14.31 -4.05
CA PRO A 394 -43.23 13.96 -5.46
C PRO A 394 -43.83 15.08 -6.32
N ASP A 395 -44.62 15.98 -5.73
CA ASP A 395 -45.23 17.14 -6.40
C ASP A 395 -44.19 18.15 -6.93
N LEU A 396 -42.94 18.08 -6.47
CA LEU A 396 -41.82 18.85 -7.03
C LEU A 396 -41.32 18.30 -8.37
N CYS A 397 -41.67 17.06 -8.72
CA CYS A 397 -41.23 16.43 -9.96
C CYS A 397 -42.01 17.00 -11.15
N ILE A 398 -41.32 17.77 -12.00
CA ILE A 398 -41.83 18.24 -13.30
C ILE A 398 -41.45 17.19 -14.38
N PRO A 399 -42.22 17.01 -15.47
CA PRO A 399 -41.81 16.13 -16.57
C PRO A 399 -40.38 16.46 -17.06
N ASN A 400 -39.50 15.45 -17.06
CA ASN A 400 -38.05 15.54 -17.36
C ASN A 400 -37.15 16.15 -16.26
N SER A 401 -37.63 16.26 -15.01
CA SER A 401 -36.81 16.63 -13.85
C SER A 401 -37.26 15.90 -12.57
N GLY A 402 -37.39 14.57 -12.66
CA GLY A 402 -37.83 13.70 -11.57
C GLY A 402 -36.68 13.10 -10.77
N VAL A 403 -37.00 12.10 -9.96
CA VAL A 403 -36.02 11.34 -9.15
C VAL A 403 -34.93 10.72 -10.04
N LYS A 404 -35.29 10.19 -11.22
CA LYS A 404 -34.34 9.60 -12.18
C LYS A 404 -33.27 10.58 -12.64
N GLU A 405 -33.66 11.80 -13.00
CA GLU A 405 -32.73 12.86 -13.44
C GLU A 405 -31.87 13.37 -12.27
N ALA A 406 -32.45 13.48 -11.06
CA ALA A 406 -31.68 13.82 -9.87
C ALA A 406 -30.60 12.76 -9.57
N VAL A 407 -30.91 11.46 -9.71
CA VAL A 407 -29.93 10.36 -9.59
C VAL A 407 -28.85 10.47 -10.67
N ALA A 408 -29.21 10.81 -11.92
CA ALA A 408 -28.24 11.01 -12.99
C ALA A 408 -27.24 12.14 -12.66
N ARG A 409 -27.71 13.25 -12.08
CA ARG A 409 -26.84 14.35 -11.61
C ARG A 409 -25.87 13.91 -10.51
N VAL A 410 -26.30 13.00 -9.62
CA VAL A 410 -25.40 12.40 -8.61
C VAL A 410 -24.34 11.54 -9.29
N ILE A 411 -24.73 10.68 -10.24
CA ILE A 411 -23.81 9.83 -11.01
C ILE A 411 -22.75 10.68 -11.71
N ASP A 412 -23.17 11.75 -12.41
CA ASP A 412 -22.24 12.64 -13.10
C ASP A 412 -21.32 13.36 -12.11
N SER A 413 -21.87 13.85 -10.99
CA SER A 413 -21.07 14.47 -9.94
C SER A 413 -20.02 13.50 -9.37
N ILE A 414 -20.35 12.21 -9.23
CA ILE A 414 -19.41 11.17 -8.79
C ILE A 414 -18.37 10.86 -9.89
N ARG A 415 -18.75 10.80 -11.17
CA ARG A 415 -17.83 10.55 -12.29
C ARG A 415 -16.76 11.63 -12.44
N PHE A 416 -17.09 12.87 -12.10
CA PHE A 416 -16.18 14.01 -12.18
C PHE A 416 -15.50 14.33 -10.84
N LEU A 417 -15.52 13.41 -9.87
CA LEU A 417 -14.77 13.59 -8.64
C LEU A 417 -13.25 13.61 -8.91
N PRO A 418 -12.50 14.54 -8.31
CA PRO A 418 -11.05 14.48 -8.32
C PRO A 418 -10.54 13.19 -7.67
N GLU A 419 -9.42 12.65 -8.17
CA GLU A 419 -8.84 11.35 -7.72
C GLU A 419 -8.57 11.27 -6.20
N ARG A 420 -8.39 12.43 -5.53
CA ARG A 420 -8.12 12.52 -4.08
C ARG A 420 -9.39 12.56 -3.20
N VAL A 421 -10.59 12.34 -3.75
CA VAL A 421 -11.86 12.26 -2.98
C VAL A 421 -12.20 10.80 -2.70
N SER A 422 -12.16 10.39 -1.43
CA SER A 422 -12.53 9.03 -1.00
C SER A 422 -14.02 8.74 -1.25
N LEU A 423 -14.34 7.69 -2.01
CA LEU A 423 -15.71 7.23 -2.21
C LEU A 423 -16.36 6.67 -0.93
N ARG A 424 -15.56 6.20 0.05
CA ARG A 424 -16.06 5.71 1.34
C ARG A 424 -16.69 6.81 2.19
N GLY A 425 -16.23 8.06 2.04
CA GLY A 425 -16.82 9.22 2.70
C GLY A 425 -18.17 9.64 2.08
N LEU A 426 -18.51 9.12 0.91
CA LEU A 426 -19.76 9.41 0.18
C LEU A 426 -20.87 8.38 0.48
N THR A 427 -20.79 7.70 1.63
CA THR A 427 -21.71 6.61 1.94
C THR A 427 -23.19 7.05 1.97
N TRP A 428 -23.50 8.21 2.55
CA TRP A 428 -24.88 8.75 2.55
C TRP A 428 -25.40 9.06 1.13
N PRO A 429 -24.73 9.90 0.30
CA PRO A 429 -25.26 10.21 -1.03
C PRO A 429 -25.31 8.98 -1.94
N ILE A 430 -24.39 8.02 -1.80
CA ILE A 430 -24.43 6.74 -2.50
C ILE A 430 -25.67 5.93 -2.08
N CYS A 431 -25.97 5.86 -0.78
CA CYS A 431 -27.14 5.16 -0.27
C CYS A 431 -28.44 5.76 -0.82
N ILE A 432 -28.61 7.09 -0.71
CA ILE A 432 -29.83 7.78 -1.18
C ILE A 432 -30.01 7.61 -2.69
N ALA A 433 -29.00 8.01 -3.49
CA ALA A 433 -29.11 7.98 -4.94
C ALA A 433 -29.16 6.55 -5.49
N GLY A 434 -28.30 5.66 -4.99
CA GLY A 434 -28.25 4.28 -5.44
C GLY A 434 -29.50 3.49 -5.04
N SER A 435 -30.10 3.77 -3.89
CA SER A 435 -31.39 3.17 -3.51
C SER A 435 -32.52 3.61 -4.42
N MET A 436 -32.45 4.82 -5.00
CA MET A 436 -33.45 5.34 -5.95
C MET A 436 -33.09 5.13 -7.43
N ALA A 437 -31.98 4.43 -7.72
CA ALA A 437 -31.54 4.19 -9.08
C ALA A 437 -32.52 3.32 -9.89
N ASP A 438 -32.79 3.76 -11.11
CA ASP A 438 -33.50 2.96 -12.12
C ASP A 438 -32.64 1.81 -12.64
N ALA A 439 -33.26 0.84 -13.31
CA ALA A 439 -32.59 -0.37 -13.79
C ALA A 439 -31.32 -0.10 -14.63
N ASP A 440 -31.34 0.95 -15.46
CA ASP A 440 -30.18 1.37 -16.28
C ASP A 440 -29.09 2.07 -15.47
N GLN A 441 -29.43 2.66 -14.31
CA GLN A 441 -28.52 3.35 -13.41
C GLN A 441 -27.93 2.42 -12.32
N GLN A 442 -28.60 1.31 -12.00
CA GLN A 442 -28.17 0.34 -10.97
C GLN A 442 -26.76 -0.20 -11.22
N VAL A 443 -26.43 -0.49 -12.48
CA VAL A 443 -25.12 -1.04 -12.89
C VAL A 443 -23.96 -0.13 -12.47
N PHE A 444 -24.16 1.20 -12.50
CA PHE A 444 -23.16 2.16 -12.03
C PHE A 444 -22.88 1.98 -10.54
N PHE A 445 -23.93 1.93 -9.72
CA PHE A 445 -23.80 1.75 -8.27
C PHE A 445 -23.26 0.37 -7.91
N GLU A 446 -23.65 -0.69 -8.62
CA GLU A 446 -23.08 -2.04 -8.41
C GLU A 446 -21.58 -2.08 -8.73
N THR A 447 -21.17 -1.49 -9.85
CA THR A 447 -19.76 -1.42 -10.26
C THR A 447 -18.94 -0.53 -9.31
N MET A 448 -19.54 0.54 -8.81
CA MET A 448 -18.89 1.41 -7.82
C MET A 448 -18.75 0.70 -6.47
N MET A 449 -19.81 0.05 -5.99
CA MET A 449 -19.78 -0.66 -4.71
C MET A 449 -18.87 -1.88 -4.76
N SER A 450 -18.76 -2.59 -5.89
CA SER A 450 -17.80 -3.67 -6.02
C SER A 450 -16.38 -3.16 -5.78
N LYS A 451 -15.98 -2.05 -6.42
CA LYS A 451 -14.68 -1.39 -6.20
C LYS A 451 -14.46 -0.94 -4.75
N ILE A 452 -15.49 -0.42 -4.08
CA ILE A 452 -15.40 0.04 -2.68
C ILE A 452 -15.21 -1.15 -1.72
N LEU A 453 -15.80 -2.30 -2.04
CA LEU A 453 -15.84 -3.52 -1.23
C LEU A 453 -14.72 -4.53 -1.56
N THR A 454 -14.01 -4.42 -2.69
CA THR A 454 -12.88 -5.31 -3.09
C THR A 454 -11.46 -4.86 -2.66
N PRO A 455 -11.28 -4.33 -1.45
CA PRO A 455 -10.05 -4.65 -0.70
C PRO A 455 -10.33 -5.02 0.77
N SER A 456 -10.16 -6.31 1.07
CA SER A 456 -10.18 -6.98 2.40
C SER A 456 -11.52 -7.17 3.11
N GLY A 457 -12.38 -8.01 2.54
CA GLY A 457 -13.47 -8.72 3.23
C GLY A 457 -14.61 -7.84 3.78
N PRO A 458 -15.73 -8.44 4.22
CA PRO A 458 -16.79 -7.70 4.90
C PRO A 458 -16.32 -7.37 6.33
N GLY A 459 -16.32 -6.08 6.74
CA GLY A 459 -16.34 -5.83 8.19
C GLY A 459 -15.84 -4.52 8.79
N PHE A 460 -15.25 -3.56 8.05
CA PHE A 460 -14.83 -2.28 8.65
C PHE A 460 -15.25 -1.06 7.82
N SER A 461 -16.56 -0.89 7.70
CA SER A 461 -17.26 0.25 7.08
C SER A 461 -18.75 -0.11 7.03
N ASN A 462 -19.63 0.89 6.94
CA ASN A 462 -21.06 0.70 6.65
C ASN A 462 -21.38 0.59 5.14
N CYS A 463 -20.39 0.63 4.24
CA CYS A 463 -20.58 0.48 2.80
C CYS A 463 -21.25 -0.86 2.41
N ASP A 464 -20.93 -1.96 3.10
CA ASP A 464 -21.59 -3.26 2.87
C ASP A 464 -23.08 -3.21 3.26
N THR A 465 -23.40 -2.60 4.40
CA THR A 465 -24.78 -2.35 4.83
C THR A 465 -25.53 -1.50 3.83
N VAL A 466 -24.91 -0.42 3.32
CA VAL A 466 -25.49 0.42 2.27
C VAL A 466 -25.75 -0.37 0.98
N PHE A 467 -24.81 -1.22 0.55
CA PHE A 467 -25.04 -2.04 -0.63
C PHE A 467 -26.20 -3.02 -0.47
N ARG A 468 -26.35 -3.61 0.73
CA ARG A 468 -27.49 -4.48 1.05
C ARG A 468 -28.81 -3.71 1.03
N ILE A 469 -28.85 -2.49 1.57
CA ILE A 469 -30.04 -1.62 1.51
C ILE A 469 -30.40 -1.30 0.07
N MET A 470 -29.44 -0.90 -0.77
CA MET A 470 -29.69 -0.60 -2.19
C MET A 470 -30.28 -1.81 -2.94
N LYS A 471 -29.67 -3.00 -2.77
CA LYS A 471 -30.18 -4.24 -3.37
C LYS A 471 -31.59 -4.60 -2.89
N GLN A 472 -31.88 -4.34 -1.61
CA GLN A 472 -33.22 -4.56 -1.06
C GLN A 472 -34.23 -3.58 -1.66
N CYS A 473 -33.86 -2.32 -1.89
CA CYS A 473 -34.71 -1.35 -2.59
C CYS A 473 -35.04 -1.80 -4.02
N TRP A 474 -34.04 -2.22 -4.78
CA TRP A 474 -34.22 -2.67 -6.15
C TRP A 474 -35.11 -3.91 -6.24
N SER A 475 -34.97 -4.81 -5.26
CA SER A 475 -35.78 -6.03 -5.18
C SER A 475 -37.22 -5.73 -4.73
N GLY A 476 -37.39 -4.84 -3.76
CA GLY A 476 -38.70 -4.37 -3.31
C GLY A 476 -39.51 -3.73 -4.44
N ARG A 477 -38.93 -2.79 -5.20
CA ARG A 477 -39.60 -2.18 -6.37
C ARG A 477 -39.95 -3.19 -7.46
N ARG A 478 -39.15 -4.24 -7.66
CA ARG A 478 -39.47 -5.33 -8.62
C ARG A 478 -40.63 -6.20 -8.14
N ASN A 479 -40.70 -6.46 -6.85
CA ASN A 479 -41.72 -7.32 -6.24
C ASN A 479 -43.04 -6.60 -6.00
N HIS A 480 -43.00 -5.27 -5.83
CA HIS A 480 -44.14 -4.39 -5.55
C HIS A 480 -44.24 -3.26 -6.59
N PRO A 481 -44.51 -3.57 -7.87
CA PRO A 481 -44.56 -2.56 -8.92
C PRO A 481 -45.72 -1.57 -8.69
N GLY A 482 -45.41 -0.27 -8.63
CA GLY A 482 -46.39 0.80 -8.42
C GLY A 482 -46.51 1.28 -6.97
N GLU A 483 -45.90 0.59 -6.00
CA GLU A 483 -45.78 1.06 -4.62
C GLU A 483 -44.49 1.90 -4.45
N PRO A 484 -44.51 3.02 -3.70
CA PRO A 484 -43.31 3.77 -3.41
C PRO A 484 -42.41 2.94 -2.49
N TRP A 485 -41.24 2.54 -2.98
CA TRP A 485 -40.28 1.73 -2.21
C TRP A 485 -38.90 2.37 -2.24
N ASN A 486 -38.45 2.83 -1.07
CA ASN A 486 -37.19 3.53 -0.85
C ASN A 486 -36.31 2.82 0.21
N TRP A 487 -35.19 3.42 0.58
CA TRP A 487 -34.24 2.84 1.55
C TRP A 487 -34.81 2.68 2.97
N ARG A 488 -35.82 3.46 3.34
CA ARG A 488 -36.49 3.35 4.65
C ARG A 488 -37.32 2.08 4.71
N ASP A 489 -38.05 1.78 3.65
CA ASP A 489 -38.83 0.54 3.51
C ASP A 489 -37.90 -0.68 3.54
N ALA A 490 -36.78 -0.60 2.82
CA ALA A 490 -35.73 -1.62 2.87
C ALA A 490 -35.17 -1.80 4.29
N MET A 491 -34.82 -0.72 5.01
CA MET A 491 -34.31 -0.83 6.38
C MET A 491 -35.34 -1.42 7.35
N ASN A 492 -36.61 -1.06 7.22
CA ASN A 492 -37.70 -1.60 8.03
C ASN A 492 -37.94 -3.10 7.76
N ASP A 493 -37.95 -3.51 6.49
CA ASP A 493 -38.12 -4.91 6.10
C ASP A 493 -36.95 -5.81 6.57
N MET A 494 -35.74 -5.25 6.63
CA MET A 494 -34.57 -5.99 7.09
C MET A 494 -34.48 -6.10 8.64
N ALA A 495 -35.17 -5.24 9.39
CA ALA A 495 -35.08 -5.13 10.86
C ALA A 495 -35.40 -6.43 11.66
N PRO A 496 -36.42 -7.25 11.33
CA PRO A 496 -36.77 -8.44 12.11
C PRO A 496 -35.71 -9.55 12.08
N ARG A 497 -34.97 -9.67 10.97
CA ARG A 497 -33.92 -10.69 10.80
C ARG A 497 -32.63 -10.38 11.59
N TRP A 498 -32.52 -9.15 12.11
CA TRP A 498 -31.31 -8.65 12.78
C TRP A 498 -31.45 -8.51 14.30
N ALA A 499 -32.68 -8.43 14.81
CA ALA A 499 -32.95 -8.46 16.25
C ALA A 499 -32.49 -9.77 16.93
N ASP A 500 -32.42 -10.89 16.20
CA ASP A 500 -31.95 -12.17 16.73
C ASP A 500 -30.43 -12.27 16.89
N SER A 501 -29.65 -11.47 16.14
CA SER A 501 -28.19 -11.39 16.31
C SER A 501 -27.77 -10.59 17.54
N CYS A 502 -28.60 -9.64 18.00
CA CYS A 502 -28.34 -8.85 19.21
C CYS A 502 -28.59 -9.63 20.51
N LYS A 503 -29.53 -10.59 20.51
CA LYS A 503 -29.83 -11.46 21.68
C LYS A 503 -28.65 -12.35 22.12
N ALA A 504 -27.64 -12.53 21.27
CA ALA A 504 -26.45 -13.29 21.61
C ALA A 504 -25.55 -12.58 22.64
N LEU A 505 -25.60 -11.23 22.71
CA LEU A 505 -24.84 -10.42 23.67
C LEU A 505 -25.59 -10.16 24.98
N ASP A 506 -26.92 -10.24 24.98
CA ASP A 506 -27.75 -10.17 26.19
C ASP A 506 -27.41 -11.26 27.23
N LYS A 507 -26.82 -12.38 26.79
CA LYS A 507 -26.40 -13.49 27.67
C LYS A 507 -25.13 -13.20 28.49
N ALA A 508 -24.42 -12.09 28.24
CA ALA A 508 -23.17 -11.74 28.94
C ALA A 508 -23.34 -10.75 30.11
N GLY A 509 -24.57 -10.41 30.50
CA GLY A 509 -24.83 -9.64 31.73
C GLY A 509 -24.68 -8.11 31.62
N ALA A 510 -24.63 -7.56 30.41
CA ALA A 510 -24.73 -6.12 30.19
C ALA A 510 -26.20 -5.70 30.03
N MET A 511 -26.93 -5.57 31.14
CA MET A 511 -28.12 -4.72 31.13
C MET A 511 -27.70 -3.33 30.61
N PRO A 512 -28.47 -2.68 29.72
CA PRO A 512 -28.00 -1.50 29.03
C PRO A 512 -27.86 -0.32 29.99
N LEU A 513 -26.61 0.00 30.36
CA LEU A 513 -26.24 1.26 31.02
C LEU A 513 -26.82 2.49 30.28
N TRP A 514 -27.05 2.38 28.97
CA TRP A 514 -27.65 3.43 28.15
C TRP A 514 -29.14 3.66 28.48
N ALA A 515 -29.89 2.63 28.88
CA ALA A 515 -31.29 2.79 29.29
C ALA A 515 -31.40 3.49 30.66
N ILE A 516 -30.30 3.60 31.41
CA ILE A 516 -30.20 4.35 32.66
C ILE A 516 -29.79 5.81 32.38
N LEU A 517 -28.91 6.04 31.40
CA LEU A 517 -28.45 7.38 31.01
C LEU A 517 -29.52 8.17 30.26
N GLY A 518 -30.20 7.55 29.28
CA GLY A 518 -31.35 8.17 28.61
C GLY A 518 -32.46 8.55 29.59
N ARG A 519 -32.85 7.62 30.48
CA ARG A 519 -33.87 7.87 31.51
C ARG A 519 -33.45 8.86 32.60
N LYS A 520 -32.18 8.92 33.01
CA LYS A 520 -31.69 9.91 33.98
C LYS A 520 -31.56 11.31 33.40
N VAL A 521 -31.17 11.42 32.13
CA VAL A 521 -31.12 12.69 31.42
C VAL A 521 -32.56 13.15 31.15
N GLU A 522 -33.46 12.32 30.64
CA GLU A 522 -34.89 12.65 30.50
C GLU A 522 -35.53 13.05 31.85
N ALA A 523 -35.35 12.28 32.93
CA ALA A 523 -35.96 12.56 34.24
C ALA A 523 -35.41 13.81 34.95
N ASN A 524 -34.11 14.11 34.82
CA ASN A 524 -33.54 15.35 35.34
C ASN A 524 -33.95 16.59 34.54
N LEU A 525 -34.56 16.41 33.36
CA LEU A 525 -34.90 17.49 32.43
C LEU A 525 -36.39 17.77 32.31
N GLU A 526 -37.23 16.75 32.46
CA GLU A 526 -38.65 16.93 32.73
C GLU A 526 -38.89 17.74 34.02
N SER A 527 -37.99 17.63 35.00
CA SER A 527 -38.08 18.36 36.27
C SER A 527 -37.65 19.83 36.18
N SER A 528 -36.97 20.25 35.11
CA SER A 528 -36.47 21.62 34.90
C SER A 528 -37.18 22.42 33.79
N LEU A 529 -38.15 21.83 33.09
CA LEU A 529 -39.00 22.52 32.11
C LEU A 529 -40.25 23.16 32.79
N PRO A 530 -40.69 24.36 32.36
CA PRO A 530 -42.00 24.89 32.68
C PRO A 530 -43.13 23.93 32.25
N ALA A 531 -44.24 23.91 32.99
CA ALA A 531 -45.26 22.86 32.93
C ALA A 531 -45.95 22.68 31.57
N ASP A 532 -45.83 23.66 30.68
CA ASP A 532 -46.40 23.72 29.34
C ASP A 532 -45.58 22.96 28.27
N MET A 533 -44.36 22.49 28.59
CA MET A 533 -43.49 21.75 27.66
C MET A 533 -43.24 20.28 28.01
N ARG A 534 -43.99 19.68 28.95
CA ARG A 534 -43.85 18.26 29.30
C ARG A 534 -44.65 17.36 28.35
N MET A 535 -43.96 16.61 27.48
CA MET A 535 -44.56 15.58 26.62
C MET A 535 -44.87 14.31 27.43
N GLY A 536 -46.16 13.98 27.59
CA GLY A 536 -46.63 12.85 28.37
C GLY A 536 -46.32 11.48 27.73
N SER A 537 -45.82 10.55 28.53
CA SER A 537 -45.59 9.16 28.16
C SER A 537 -46.85 8.29 28.27
N GLY A 538 -47.24 7.61 27.19
CA GLY A 538 -47.76 6.23 27.24
C GLY A 538 -49.26 5.98 26.96
N GLN A 539 -49.48 4.98 26.10
CA GLN A 539 -50.66 4.10 25.92
C GLN A 539 -51.78 4.49 24.92
N SER A 540 -51.76 3.74 23.80
CA SER A 540 -52.85 3.01 23.11
C SER A 540 -54.22 3.65 22.81
N TYR A 541 -54.71 3.29 21.62
CA TYR A 541 -56.10 3.18 21.12
C TYR A 541 -56.59 4.19 20.05
N HIS A 542 -57.11 3.57 18.98
CA HIS A 542 -58.14 3.97 18.00
C HIS A 542 -58.66 5.43 17.93
N GLY A 543 -58.80 5.89 16.68
CA GLY A 543 -60.06 6.47 16.20
C GLY A 543 -60.11 7.99 15.95
N GLU A 544 -60.41 8.32 14.69
CA GLU A 544 -61.29 9.41 14.21
C GLU A 544 -60.93 10.91 14.40
N HIS A 545 -60.75 11.54 13.23
CA HIS A 545 -61.35 12.81 12.77
C HIS A 545 -61.17 14.16 13.52
N ARG A 546 -60.69 15.12 12.69
CA ARG A 546 -61.24 16.45 12.34
C ARG A 546 -60.68 17.72 13.02
N GLU A 547 -60.36 18.66 12.11
CA GLU A 547 -60.48 20.14 12.16
C GLU A 547 -59.60 20.88 13.18
N GLY A 548 -58.95 22.01 12.90
CA GLY A 548 -58.87 22.88 11.73
C GLY A 548 -58.32 24.26 12.11
N SER A 549 -57.63 24.91 11.15
CA SER A 549 -57.49 26.36 10.94
C SER A 549 -56.65 27.23 11.91
N GLY A 550 -55.91 28.20 11.34
CA GLY A 550 -55.50 29.40 12.11
C GLY A 550 -54.33 30.27 11.64
N TYR A 551 -54.28 30.66 10.36
CA TYR A 551 -53.58 31.81 9.76
C TYR A 551 -52.92 32.91 10.64
N ALA A 552 -51.78 33.43 10.16
CA ALA A 552 -51.51 34.83 9.72
C ALA A 552 -50.45 35.72 10.42
N ARG A 553 -49.56 36.29 9.56
CA ARG A 553 -49.13 37.72 9.42
C ARG A 553 -48.06 38.26 10.41
N LEU A 554 -47.18 39.25 10.13
CA LEU A 554 -47.02 40.29 9.09
C LEU A 554 -45.68 41.08 9.31
N TYR A 555 -45.35 41.99 8.36
CA TYR A 555 -44.40 43.15 8.35
C TYR A 555 -42.93 42.85 7.94
N SER A 556 -42.35 43.29 6.80
CA SER A 556 -42.22 44.61 6.09
C SER A 556 -41.36 45.63 6.85
N ALA A 557 -40.48 46.49 6.31
CA ALA A 557 -40.14 46.94 4.95
C ALA A 557 -38.90 47.88 4.98
N GLY A 558 -38.25 48.07 3.81
CA GLY A 558 -37.66 49.34 3.31
C GLY A 558 -36.22 49.72 3.70
N MET A 559 -35.44 50.54 2.96
CA MET A 559 -35.46 51.14 1.61
C MET A 559 -34.16 51.99 1.44
N PHE A 560 -33.81 52.39 0.19
CA PHE A 560 -32.76 53.36 -0.31
C PHE A 560 -31.36 52.79 -0.62
N ARG A 561 -30.76 52.77 -1.83
CA ARG A 561 -30.77 53.49 -3.15
C ARG A 561 -29.75 54.63 -3.30
N LEU A 562 -29.06 54.62 -4.45
CA LEU A 562 -28.30 55.68 -5.20
C LEU A 562 -26.77 55.78 -4.87
N ILE A 563 -25.79 55.98 -5.77
CA ILE A 563 -25.74 56.42 -7.20
C ILE A 563 -24.27 56.31 -7.77
N ARG A 564 -24.14 56.11 -9.11
CA ARG A 564 -23.09 56.54 -10.11
C ARG A 564 -21.79 55.75 -10.44
N GLU A 565 -21.70 55.39 -11.74
CA GLU A 565 -20.49 55.22 -12.60
C GLU A 565 -19.95 56.60 -13.13
N PRO A 566 -19.02 56.76 -14.14
CA PRO A 566 -18.21 55.81 -14.96
C PRO A 566 -16.74 56.21 -15.35
N ALA A 567 -16.04 55.26 -16.03
CA ALA A 567 -15.14 55.38 -17.20
C ALA A 567 -13.60 55.70 -17.15
N LYS A 568 -12.85 54.75 -17.78
CA LYS A 568 -11.82 54.83 -18.87
C LYS A 568 -10.30 55.10 -18.62
N ASN A 569 -9.50 54.16 -19.18
CA ASN A 569 -8.40 54.27 -20.18
C ASN A 569 -6.94 53.83 -19.84
N SER A 570 -6.50 52.80 -20.60
CA SER A 570 -5.23 52.59 -21.36
C SER A 570 -3.85 52.56 -20.68
N ARG A 571 -3.06 51.48 -20.89
CA ARG A 571 -1.96 51.37 -21.89
C ARG A 571 -1.21 50.02 -21.82
N SER A 572 -0.71 49.64 -22.99
CA SER A 572 0.05 48.45 -23.43
C SER A 572 1.53 48.43 -23.02
N PHE A 573 2.15 47.24 -22.92
CA PHE A 573 3.51 46.94 -23.45
C PHE A 573 3.71 45.42 -23.63
N SER A 574 4.35 45.03 -24.75
CA SER A 574 4.77 43.69 -25.18
C SER A 574 6.26 43.75 -25.47
N LEU A 575 7.04 42.69 -25.21
CA LEU A 575 8.34 42.48 -25.86
C LEU A 575 8.80 41.02 -25.82
N ALA A 576 9.45 40.64 -26.93
CA ALA A 576 9.81 39.30 -27.34
C ALA A 576 11.34 39.01 -27.25
N ILE A 577 11.65 37.71 -27.27
CA ILE A 577 12.84 36.93 -27.66
C ILE A 577 13.98 37.68 -28.39
N PRO A 578 15.25 37.24 -28.20
CA PRO A 578 16.24 37.26 -29.27
C PRO A 578 16.87 35.88 -29.59
N THR A 579 16.95 35.59 -30.89
CA THR A 579 17.76 34.55 -31.54
C THR A 579 19.09 35.16 -32.01
N CYS A 580 20.16 34.35 -32.11
CA CYS A 580 21.37 34.70 -32.86
C CYS A 580 21.91 33.50 -33.68
N HIS A 581 22.29 33.82 -34.92
CA HIS A 581 22.92 33.00 -35.96
C HIS A 581 24.43 32.78 -35.74
N PHE A 582 25.03 31.75 -36.38
CA PHE A 582 26.05 31.91 -37.44
C PHE A 582 26.54 30.57 -38.08
N SER A 583 26.50 30.52 -39.44
CA SER A 583 27.40 29.91 -40.48
C SER A 583 28.05 28.50 -40.31
N HIS A 584 27.91 27.49 -41.19
CA HIS A 584 28.28 27.24 -42.63
C HIS A 584 29.79 26.97 -42.97
N PHE A 585 30.09 25.67 -43.21
CA PHE A 585 31.04 24.98 -44.15
C PHE A 585 32.59 25.12 -44.02
N PRO A 586 33.45 24.15 -44.46
CA PRO A 586 33.27 23.24 -45.61
C PRO A 586 33.66 21.75 -45.45
N ALA A 587 33.14 20.94 -46.38
CA ALA A 587 33.53 19.56 -46.66
C ALA A 587 34.77 19.51 -47.57
N MET A 588 35.65 18.53 -47.33
CA MET A 588 36.64 18.06 -48.30
C MET A 588 36.49 16.55 -48.49
N ALA A 589 36.56 16.14 -49.74
CA ALA A 589 36.33 14.80 -50.24
C ALA A 589 37.51 13.84 -49.99
N SER A 590 37.20 12.55 -49.81
CA SER A 590 38.03 11.47 -50.34
C SER A 590 37.14 10.35 -50.86
N THR A 591 37.34 10.04 -52.13
CA THR A 591 36.80 8.92 -52.88
C THR A 591 37.38 7.60 -52.35
N ASP A 592 36.51 6.66 -51.97
CA ASP A 592 36.52 5.35 -52.63
C ASP A 592 35.14 4.70 -52.54
N SER A 593 34.62 4.33 -53.70
CA SER A 593 33.26 3.88 -53.92
C SER A 593 33.19 2.36 -53.89
N THR A 594 32.77 1.82 -52.76
CA THR A 594 31.93 0.62 -52.70
C THR A 594 30.81 0.93 -51.71
N THR A 595 29.68 1.42 -52.21
CA THR A 595 28.44 1.47 -51.41
C THR A 595 28.17 0.06 -50.90
N PRO A 596 28.18 -0.18 -49.58
CA PRO A 596 27.75 -1.46 -49.05
C PRO A 596 26.31 -1.66 -49.50
N VAL A 597 26.01 -2.80 -50.12
CA VAL A 597 24.62 -3.21 -50.36
C VAL A 597 23.95 -3.25 -48.98
N ALA A 598 22.91 -2.46 -48.77
CA ALA A 598 22.20 -2.37 -47.50
C ALA A 598 21.75 -3.76 -47.06
N SER A 599 22.21 -4.23 -45.89
CA SER A 599 21.87 -5.59 -45.43
C SER A 599 20.44 -5.58 -44.92
N THR A 600 19.52 -6.04 -45.75
CA THR A 600 18.09 -6.11 -45.41
C THR A 600 17.67 -7.55 -45.15
N THR A 601 17.07 -7.77 -43.98
CA THR A 601 16.55 -9.06 -43.54
C THR A 601 15.06 -8.93 -43.21
N ILE A 602 14.23 -9.80 -43.79
CA ILE A 602 12.81 -9.94 -43.45
C ILE A 602 12.69 -11.17 -42.55
N PHE A 603 12.28 -10.98 -41.31
CA PHE A 603 11.90 -12.07 -40.42
C PHE A 603 10.40 -12.34 -40.59
N ILE A 604 10.05 -13.58 -40.94
CA ILE A 604 8.66 -14.00 -41.19
C ILE A 604 8.25 -15.14 -40.27
N ASN A 605 6.94 -15.39 -40.19
CA ASN A 605 6.38 -16.51 -39.44
C ASN A 605 6.81 -16.49 -37.96
N GLY A 606 6.85 -15.31 -37.36
CA GLY A 606 7.09 -15.11 -35.93
C GLY A 606 5.83 -14.68 -35.17
N ARG A 607 5.96 -14.52 -33.87
CA ARG A 607 5.03 -13.77 -33.01
C ARG A 607 5.76 -12.55 -32.47
N VAL A 608 5.85 -11.50 -33.27
CA VAL A 608 6.64 -10.30 -32.98
C VAL A 608 5.84 -9.36 -32.09
N LEU A 609 6.33 -9.11 -30.87
CA LEU A 609 5.67 -8.23 -29.91
C LEU A 609 5.71 -6.78 -30.40
N SER A 610 4.58 -6.28 -30.92
CA SER A 610 4.45 -4.91 -31.41
C SER A 610 3.97 -3.93 -30.33
N LYS A 611 3.16 -4.42 -29.37
CA LYS A 611 2.70 -3.62 -28.23
C LYS A 611 2.49 -4.51 -27.00
N ALA A 612 2.95 -4.04 -25.85
CA ALA A 612 2.65 -4.65 -24.55
C ALA A 612 1.50 -3.92 -23.85
N GLY A 613 0.58 -4.66 -23.24
CA GLY A 613 -0.49 -4.10 -22.41
C GLY A 613 0.02 -3.61 -21.05
N VAL A 614 -0.81 -2.86 -20.32
CA VAL A 614 -0.51 -2.35 -18.97
C VAL A 614 -1.39 -3.01 -17.92
N GLY A 615 -0.92 -3.06 -16.68
CA GLY A 615 -1.63 -3.71 -15.57
C GLY A 615 -1.48 -5.24 -15.54
N LEU A 616 -2.04 -5.84 -14.50
CA LEU A 616 -1.97 -7.29 -14.24
C LEU A 616 -2.52 -8.14 -15.40
N ASP A 617 -3.59 -7.68 -16.03
CA ASP A 617 -4.27 -8.39 -17.13
C ASP A 617 -3.90 -7.82 -18.51
N GLY A 618 -2.85 -7.00 -18.60
CA GLY A 618 -2.38 -6.40 -19.84
C GLY A 618 -2.07 -7.46 -20.90
N GLN A 619 -2.71 -7.33 -22.07
CA GLN A 619 -2.56 -8.29 -23.17
C GLN A 619 -1.53 -7.81 -24.21
N PRO A 620 -0.73 -8.72 -24.78
CA PRO A 620 0.18 -8.39 -25.88
C PRO A 620 -0.57 -8.21 -27.19
N THR A 621 0.00 -7.41 -28.09
CA THR A 621 -0.33 -7.43 -29.52
C THR A 621 0.87 -7.95 -30.29
N PHE A 622 0.62 -8.92 -31.18
CA PHE A 622 1.64 -9.49 -32.03
C PHE A 622 1.40 -9.15 -33.50
N THR A 623 2.49 -9.06 -34.24
CA THR A 623 2.49 -9.17 -35.70
C THR A 623 3.27 -10.40 -36.12
N ASP A 624 3.17 -10.82 -37.39
CA ASP A 624 3.81 -12.05 -37.85
C ASP A 624 5.25 -11.84 -38.39
N SER A 625 5.61 -10.60 -38.73
CA SER A 625 6.84 -10.30 -39.45
C SER A 625 7.43 -8.92 -39.10
N ILE A 626 8.75 -8.81 -39.24
CA ILE A 626 9.53 -7.59 -39.00
C ILE A 626 10.63 -7.47 -40.05
N VAL A 627 10.84 -6.27 -40.59
CA VAL A 627 11.90 -5.95 -41.55
C VAL A 627 12.96 -5.13 -40.87
N VAL A 628 14.21 -5.58 -41.01
CA VAL A 628 15.40 -4.91 -40.51
C VAL A 628 16.27 -4.53 -41.69
N SER A 629 16.72 -3.29 -41.74
CA SER A 629 17.64 -2.77 -42.75
C SER A 629 18.72 -1.96 -42.07
N ASP A 630 19.98 -2.28 -42.34
CA ASP A 630 21.17 -1.63 -41.76
C ASP A 630 21.08 -1.47 -40.23
N GLY A 631 20.62 -2.54 -39.58
CA GLY A 631 20.49 -2.64 -38.13
C GLY A 631 19.34 -1.85 -37.50
N THR A 632 18.45 -1.27 -38.31
CA THR A 632 17.28 -0.52 -37.87
C THR A 632 15.99 -1.23 -38.29
N ILE A 633 14.95 -1.14 -37.48
CA ILE A 633 13.63 -1.67 -37.80
C ILE A 633 12.95 -0.72 -38.79
N VAL A 634 12.58 -1.20 -39.98
CA VAL A 634 11.95 -0.36 -41.03
C VAL A 634 10.48 -0.67 -41.27
N ALA A 635 10.01 -1.84 -40.87
CA ALA A 635 8.59 -2.20 -40.94
C ALA A 635 8.23 -3.34 -39.98
N LEU A 636 6.98 -3.35 -39.55
CA LEU A 636 6.30 -4.45 -38.85
C LEU A 636 4.94 -4.65 -39.53
N GLY A 637 4.47 -5.88 -39.67
CA GLY A 637 3.20 -6.14 -40.37
C GLY A 637 3.02 -7.59 -40.74
N SER A 638 2.01 -7.84 -41.59
CA SER A 638 1.73 -9.18 -42.11
C SER A 638 2.82 -9.66 -43.06
N ARG A 639 3.02 -10.97 -43.12
CA ARG A 639 4.02 -11.61 -43.96
C ARG A 639 3.82 -11.23 -45.40
N ASP A 640 2.58 -11.33 -45.88
CA ASP A 640 2.24 -11.11 -47.28
C ASP A 640 2.52 -9.65 -47.68
N ASP A 641 2.17 -8.68 -46.84
CA ASP A 641 2.43 -7.26 -47.10
C ASP A 641 3.93 -6.93 -47.10
N LEU A 642 4.68 -7.45 -46.12
CA LEU A 642 6.12 -7.16 -46.01
C LEU A 642 6.92 -7.86 -47.10
N VAL A 643 6.59 -9.11 -47.44
CA VAL A 643 7.19 -9.83 -48.56
C VAL A 643 6.91 -9.12 -49.87
N ALA A 644 5.65 -8.77 -50.16
CA ALA A 644 5.30 -8.10 -51.41
C ALA A 644 6.00 -6.74 -51.58
N LYS A 645 6.25 -6.03 -50.47
CA LYS A 645 6.83 -4.69 -50.48
C LYS A 645 8.36 -4.67 -50.46
N TYR A 646 8.99 -5.57 -49.71
CA TYR A 646 10.42 -5.51 -49.42
C TYR A 646 11.23 -6.66 -50.03
N GLN A 647 10.61 -7.77 -50.44
CA GLN A 647 11.37 -8.89 -51.00
C GLN A 647 11.95 -8.54 -52.38
N THR A 648 13.27 -8.65 -52.49
CA THR A 648 14.04 -8.56 -53.72
C THR A 648 15.09 -9.68 -53.72
N ASP A 649 15.82 -9.87 -54.83
CA ASP A 649 16.85 -10.92 -54.93
C ASP A 649 18.02 -10.73 -53.92
N GLU A 650 18.18 -9.51 -53.38
CA GLU A 650 19.27 -9.13 -52.47
C GLU A 650 18.87 -9.21 -50.99
N VAL A 651 17.61 -9.53 -50.69
CA VAL A 651 17.04 -9.52 -49.32
C VAL A 651 17.04 -10.92 -48.72
N THR A 652 17.55 -11.05 -47.50
CA THR A 652 17.51 -12.31 -46.76
C THR A 652 16.14 -12.49 -46.11
N VAL A 653 15.47 -13.62 -46.34
CA VAL A 653 14.22 -13.98 -45.66
C VAL A 653 14.51 -15.07 -44.63
N GLN A 654 14.22 -14.80 -43.35
CA GLN A 654 14.40 -15.73 -42.25
C GLN A 654 13.05 -16.16 -41.68
N ASP A 655 12.75 -17.46 -41.76
CA ASP A 655 11.58 -18.05 -41.11
C ASP A 655 11.88 -18.33 -39.63
N LEU A 656 11.04 -17.78 -38.74
CA LEU A 656 11.19 -17.91 -37.29
C LEU A 656 10.47 -19.15 -36.72
N GLY A 657 9.67 -19.86 -37.52
CA GLY A 657 9.01 -21.11 -37.14
C GLY A 657 8.00 -20.95 -36.01
N GLY A 658 7.20 -19.88 -36.02
CA GLY A 658 6.16 -19.56 -35.04
C GLY A 658 6.66 -19.04 -33.69
N LYS A 659 7.97 -18.84 -33.51
CA LYS A 659 8.58 -18.42 -32.24
C LYS A 659 8.25 -16.96 -31.90
N THR A 660 8.30 -16.65 -30.61
CA THR A 660 8.05 -15.29 -30.11
C THR A 660 9.28 -14.41 -30.34
N VAL A 661 9.06 -13.17 -30.78
CA VAL A 661 10.13 -12.17 -30.89
C VAL A 661 9.85 -11.03 -29.93
N LEU A 662 10.79 -10.78 -29.02
CA LEU A 662 10.74 -9.70 -28.05
C LEU A 662 11.84 -8.68 -28.37
N PRO A 663 11.73 -7.42 -27.90
CA PRO A 663 12.91 -6.58 -27.75
C PRO A 663 13.94 -7.34 -26.93
N SER A 664 15.23 -7.23 -27.26
CA SER A 664 16.27 -7.84 -26.43
C SER A 664 16.20 -7.30 -25.01
N PHE A 665 16.54 -8.14 -24.04
CA PHE A 665 16.52 -7.73 -22.65
C PHE A 665 17.62 -6.69 -22.37
N ILE A 666 17.34 -5.84 -21.40
CA ILE A 666 18.29 -4.88 -20.84
C ILE A 666 18.29 -5.11 -19.34
N ASP A 667 19.43 -5.48 -18.79
CA ASP A 667 19.53 -5.65 -17.35
C ASP A 667 19.58 -4.27 -16.68
N GLY A 668 18.53 -3.94 -15.93
CA GLY A 668 18.36 -2.64 -15.29
C GLY A 668 19.34 -2.35 -14.14
N HIS A 669 20.04 -3.37 -13.63
CA HIS A 669 21.03 -3.27 -12.55
C HIS A 669 21.90 -4.53 -12.50
N MET A 670 23.20 -4.41 -12.81
CA MET A 670 24.15 -5.52 -12.70
C MET A 670 25.59 -5.04 -12.49
N HIS A 671 26.52 -5.99 -12.30
CA HIS A 671 27.95 -5.76 -12.11
C HIS A 671 28.81 -6.61 -13.09
N LEU A 672 29.23 -6.03 -14.21
CA LEU A 672 29.83 -6.69 -15.37
C LEU A 672 31.16 -7.36 -15.09
N LEU A 673 32.11 -6.61 -14.52
CA LEU A 673 33.43 -7.17 -14.21
C LEU A 673 33.30 -8.29 -13.17
N LEU A 674 32.49 -8.07 -12.14
CA LEU A 674 32.29 -9.04 -11.07
C LEU A 674 31.60 -10.30 -11.58
N LEU A 675 30.60 -10.18 -12.45
CA LEU A 675 29.98 -11.32 -13.09
C LEU A 675 31.00 -12.13 -13.88
N GLY A 676 31.80 -11.45 -14.70
CA GLY A 676 32.84 -12.07 -15.50
C GLY A 676 33.86 -12.83 -14.66
N GLN A 677 34.29 -12.24 -13.55
CA GLN A 677 35.18 -12.89 -12.59
C GLN A 677 34.50 -14.08 -11.93
N SER A 678 33.24 -13.93 -11.50
CA SER A 678 32.44 -14.99 -10.88
C SER A 678 32.28 -16.19 -11.81
N LEU A 679 32.03 -15.99 -13.12
CA LEU A 679 31.93 -17.06 -14.11
C LEU A 679 33.22 -17.90 -14.24
N ARG A 680 34.36 -17.33 -13.84
CA ARG A 680 35.69 -17.97 -13.90
C ARG A 680 36.12 -18.61 -12.58
N LYS A 681 35.34 -18.45 -11.49
CA LYS A 681 35.60 -19.09 -10.19
C LYS A 681 35.08 -20.53 -10.18
N LEU A 682 35.70 -21.38 -9.37
CA LEU A 682 35.16 -22.70 -9.06
C LEU A 682 33.78 -22.57 -8.42
N SER A 683 32.74 -23.15 -9.04
CA SER A 683 31.41 -23.20 -8.43
C SER A 683 31.32 -24.32 -7.39
N LEU A 684 30.87 -23.98 -6.19
CA LEU A 684 30.54 -24.89 -5.10
C LEU A 684 29.04 -25.20 -5.03
N ASP A 685 28.25 -24.86 -6.06
CA ASP A 685 26.79 -25.03 -6.04
C ASP A 685 26.33 -26.50 -5.87
N HIS A 686 27.19 -27.43 -6.25
CA HIS A 686 26.95 -28.87 -6.12
C HIS A 686 27.34 -29.43 -4.74
N CYS A 687 28.11 -28.68 -3.95
CA CYS A 687 28.54 -29.07 -2.62
C CYS A 687 27.38 -28.95 -1.62
N LYS A 688 27.30 -29.87 -0.67
CA LYS A 688 26.27 -29.85 0.39
C LYS A 688 26.86 -29.81 1.79
N THR A 689 28.15 -30.11 1.91
CA THR A 689 28.88 -30.25 3.18
C THR A 689 30.27 -29.62 3.09
N LEU A 690 30.88 -29.35 4.24
CA LEU A 690 32.28 -28.90 4.34
C LEU A 690 33.23 -29.83 3.59
N GLU A 691 33.08 -31.15 3.75
CA GLU A 691 33.92 -32.14 3.08
C GLU A 691 33.85 -32.03 1.55
N ASP A 692 32.64 -31.84 1.00
CA ASP A 692 32.47 -31.64 -0.46
C ASP A 692 33.26 -30.40 -0.93
N ILE A 693 33.22 -29.31 -0.16
CA ILE A 693 33.93 -28.06 -0.47
C ILE A 693 35.44 -28.29 -0.45
N LEU A 694 35.97 -28.90 0.62
CA LEU A 694 37.41 -29.14 0.77
C LEU A 694 37.92 -30.07 -0.34
N VAL A 695 37.17 -31.11 -0.71
CA VAL A 695 37.50 -32.02 -1.82
C VAL A 695 37.50 -31.27 -3.16
N ALA A 696 36.49 -30.43 -3.42
CA ALA A 696 36.41 -29.64 -4.65
C ALA A 696 37.59 -28.67 -4.78
N LEU A 697 37.90 -27.93 -3.70
CA LEU A 697 39.02 -27.00 -3.65
C LEU A 697 40.36 -27.70 -3.85
N LYS A 698 40.60 -28.81 -3.13
CA LYS A 698 41.84 -29.60 -3.27
C LYS A 698 42.03 -30.16 -4.68
N SER A 699 40.94 -30.63 -5.29
CA SER A 699 40.95 -31.15 -6.66
C SER A 699 41.24 -30.06 -7.67
N PHE A 700 40.58 -28.89 -7.53
CA PHE A 700 40.82 -27.74 -8.37
C PHE A 700 42.24 -27.20 -8.24
N ALA A 701 42.72 -27.04 -7.01
CA ALA A 701 44.06 -26.55 -6.71
C ALA A 701 45.14 -27.45 -7.32
N LYS A 702 44.98 -28.78 -7.22
CA LYS A 702 45.89 -29.77 -7.83
C LYS A 702 45.83 -29.76 -9.37
N ALA A 703 44.63 -29.62 -9.94
CA ALA A 703 44.45 -29.61 -11.40
C ALA A 703 44.97 -28.31 -12.04
N ASN A 704 45.04 -27.22 -11.27
CA ASN A 704 45.46 -25.91 -11.73
C ASN A 704 46.68 -25.42 -10.92
N PRO A 705 47.87 -26.04 -11.06
CA PRO A 705 49.04 -25.66 -10.26
C PRO A 705 49.55 -24.24 -10.56
N ASP A 706 49.30 -23.74 -11.76
CA ASP A 706 49.86 -22.47 -12.25
C ASP A 706 48.98 -21.25 -11.92
N VAL A 707 47.75 -21.43 -11.41
CA VAL A 707 46.95 -20.27 -11.00
C VAL A 707 47.52 -19.66 -9.73
N PRO A 708 47.65 -18.31 -9.65
CA PRO A 708 48.25 -17.66 -8.50
C PRO A 708 47.35 -17.72 -7.25
N ARG A 709 46.04 -17.90 -7.43
CA ARG A 709 45.02 -17.94 -6.38
C ARG A 709 43.97 -18.99 -6.69
N VAL A 710 43.45 -19.64 -5.65
CA VAL A 710 42.28 -20.51 -5.76
C VAL A 710 41.05 -19.67 -5.47
N LEU A 711 40.25 -19.40 -6.49
CA LEU A 711 39.03 -18.61 -6.38
C LEU A 711 37.80 -19.51 -6.53
N ALA A 712 36.91 -19.48 -5.54
CA ALA A 712 35.68 -20.24 -5.54
C ALA A 712 34.47 -19.35 -5.19
N LYS A 713 33.27 -19.86 -5.47
CA LYS A 713 32.01 -19.16 -5.21
C LYS A 713 30.91 -20.13 -4.82
N GLY A 714 29.83 -19.59 -4.23
CA GLY A 714 28.61 -20.35 -3.96
C GLY A 714 28.60 -21.06 -2.61
N TRP A 715 29.52 -20.69 -1.70
CA TRP A 715 29.48 -21.20 -0.33
C TRP A 715 28.22 -20.73 0.39
N MET A 716 27.55 -21.62 1.11
CA MET A 716 26.39 -21.27 1.93
C MET A 716 26.58 -21.77 3.35
N ALA A 717 26.11 -20.99 4.34
CA ALA A 717 26.29 -21.30 5.75
C ALA A 717 25.79 -22.71 6.14
N PHE A 718 24.72 -23.23 5.51
CA PHE A 718 24.21 -24.58 5.79
C PHE A 718 25.19 -25.69 5.41
N MET A 719 26.13 -25.44 4.49
CA MET A 719 27.16 -26.41 4.10
C MET A 719 28.18 -26.59 5.23
N THR A 720 28.29 -25.62 6.13
CA THR A 720 29.27 -25.53 7.21
C THR A 720 28.58 -25.10 8.52
N PRO A 721 27.67 -25.92 9.07
CA PRO A 721 26.82 -25.53 10.19
C PRO A 721 27.59 -25.29 11.50
N ASP A 722 28.78 -25.88 11.63
CA ASP A 722 29.67 -25.73 12.80
C ASP A 722 30.60 -24.50 12.69
N GLY A 723 30.47 -23.70 11.62
CA GLY A 723 31.32 -22.56 11.32
C GLY A 723 32.55 -22.91 10.47
N VAL A 724 33.31 -21.88 10.09
CA VAL A 724 34.53 -21.99 9.30
C VAL A 724 35.62 -21.05 9.81
N ASP A 725 36.88 -21.40 9.56
CA ASP A 725 38.04 -20.55 9.82
C ASP A 725 39.12 -20.70 8.73
N ALA A 726 40.15 -19.85 8.78
CA ALA A 726 41.26 -19.85 7.83
C ALA A 726 42.07 -21.14 7.88
N ALA A 727 42.20 -21.78 9.05
CA ALA A 727 43.01 -22.98 9.24
C ALA A 727 42.47 -24.17 8.45
N MET A 728 41.15 -24.29 8.35
CA MET A 728 40.49 -25.29 7.49
C MET A 728 40.90 -25.20 6.01
N LEU A 729 41.22 -24.01 5.51
CA LEU A 729 41.69 -23.80 4.14
C LEU A 729 43.21 -23.87 4.00
N ASP A 730 43.96 -23.55 5.06
CA ASP A 730 45.43 -23.66 5.07
C ASP A 730 45.92 -25.10 4.85
N GLU A 731 45.12 -26.11 5.23
CA GLU A 731 45.41 -27.52 4.98
C GLU A 731 45.24 -27.95 3.50
N ILE A 732 44.58 -27.12 2.69
CA ILE A 732 44.24 -27.46 1.30
C ILE A 732 45.35 -27.06 0.33
N ASP A 733 45.79 -25.81 0.41
CA ASP A 733 46.84 -25.25 -0.45
C ASP A 733 47.50 -24.04 0.23
N SER A 734 48.80 -23.84 -0.01
CA SER A 734 49.55 -22.71 0.55
C SER A 734 49.32 -21.39 -0.18
N ARG A 735 48.72 -21.42 -1.38
CA ARG A 735 48.34 -20.23 -2.14
C ARG A 735 47.15 -19.52 -1.49
N PRO A 736 46.94 -18.22 -1.77
CA PRO A 736 45.73 -17.52 -1.37
C PRO A 736 44.46 -18.20 -1.88
N ILE A 737 43.55 -18.52 -0.97
CA ILE A 737 42.22 -19.07 -1.26
C ILE A 737 41.17 -18.03 -0.88
N PHE A 738 40.28 -17.73 -1.83
CA PHE A 738 39.14 -16.83 -1.63
C PHE A 738 37.86 -17.55 -2.07
N ILE A 739 36.89 -17.64 -1.17
CA ILE A 739 35.60 -18.29 -1.42
C ILE A 739 34.51 -17.27 -1.18
N ASP A 740 33.80 -16.87 -2.22
CA ASP A 740 32.62 -16.03 -2.05
C ASP A 740 31.45 -16.88 -1.51
N SER A 741 30.71 -16.32 -0.56
CA SER A 741 29.39 -16.84 -0.23
C SER A 741 28.46 -16.74 -1.43
N LYS A 742 27.37 -17.51 -1.44
CA LYS A 742 26.44 -17.55 -2.56
C LYS A 742 25.67 -16.24 -2.75
N ASP A 743 25.36 -15.56 -1.65
CA ASP A 743 24.76 -14.23 -1.66
C ASP A 743 25.79 -13.12 -1.88
N LEU A 744 27.09 -13.42 -1.99
CA LEU A 744 28.16 -12.45 -2.14
C LEU A 744 28.34 -11.45 -0.99
N HIS A 745 27.64 -11.65 0.13
CA HIS A 745 27.73 -10.86 1.35
C HIS A 745 28.78 -11.39 2.33
N GLY A 746 29.43 -12.50 2.01
CA GLY A 746 30.48 -13.12 2.81
C GLY A 746 31.64 -13.60 1.96
N ALA A 747 32.82 -13.65 2.57
CA ALA A 747 33.99 -14.29 2.00
C ALA A 747 34.67 -15.17 3.06
N TRP A 748 35.13 -16.34 2.63
CA TRP A 748 35.94 -17.25 3.43
C TRP A 748 37.34 -17.40 2.81
N CYS A 749 38.36 -17.06 3.58
CA CYS A 749 39.74 -16.89 3.17
C CYS A 749 40.69 -17.71 4.05
N ASN A 750 41.77 -18.22 3.46
CA ASN A 750 42.87 -18.85 4.21
C ASN A 750 43.87 -17.80 4.73
N SER A 751 44.85 -18.23 5.53
CA SER A 751 45.84 -17.33 6.12
C SER A 751 46.68 -16.61 5.07
N ALA A 752 47.01 -17.27 3.96
CA ALA A 752 47.74 -16.67 2.84
C ALA A 752 46.95 -15.53 2.18
N ALA A 753 45.64 -15.69 1.98
CA ALA A 753 44.76 -14.65 1.46
C ALA A 753 44.65 -13.47 2.43
N LEU A 754 44.44 -13.71 3.73
CA LEU A 754 44.40 -12.65 4.75
C LEU A 754 45.71 -11.83 4.79
N ALA A 755 46.85 -12.50 4.65
CA ALA A 755 48.16 -11.86 4.58
C ALA A 755 48.33 -11.05 3.29
N GLU A 756 47.86 -11.56 2.15
CA GLU A 756 47.91 -10.85 0.86
C GLU A 756 47.11 -9.55 0.88
N ILE A 757 45.93 -9.55 1.50
CA ILE A 757 45.05 -8.37 1.59
C ILE A 757 45.55 -7.40 2.68
N GLY A 758 46.28 -7.90 3.68
CA GLY A 758 46.80 -7.09 4.79
C GLY A 758 45.78 -6.75 5.87
N VAL A 759 44.75 -7.57 6.08
CA VAL A 759 43.60 -7.27 6.97
C VAL A 759 43.87 -7.45 8.48
N ALA A 760 45.08 -7.90 8.86
CA ALA A 760 45.43 -8.20 10.25
C ALA A 760 45.05 -7.07 11.23
N ASP A 761 45.48 -5.85 10.89
CA ASP A 761 45.34 -4.65 11.73
C ASP A 761 44.25 -3.68 11.21
N MET A 762 43.50 -4.05 10.17
CA MET A 762 42.44 -3.19 9.63
C MET A 762 41.24 -3.11 10.58
N ALA A 763 40.71 -1.90 10.75
CA ALA A 763 39.42 -1.72 11.42
C ALA A 763 38.28 -2.27 10.54
N ASP A 764 37.16 -2.61 11.18
CA ASP A 764 35.93 -2.97 10.46
C ASP A 764 35.47 -1.77 9.60
N PRO A 765 35.22 -1.95 8.29
CA PRO A 765 34.72 -0.87 7.45
C PRO A 765 33.26 -0.54 7.81
N PRO A 766 32.77 0.68 7.50
CA PRO A 766 31.36 1.01 7.68
C PRO A 766 30.44 -0.04 7.04
N GLY A 767 29.48 -0.54 7.80
CA GLY A 767 28.54 -1.57 7.35
C GLY A 767 29.18 -2.93 7.07
N GLY A 768 30.40 -3.22 7.52
CA GLY A 768 31.11 -4.48 7.29
C GLY A 768 31.79 -5.03 8.53
N LYS A 769 32.18 -6.31 8.49
CA LYS A 769 32.91 -6.94 9.60
C LYS A 769 34.03 -7.85 9.12
N ILE A 770 35.20 -7.71 9.74
CA ILE A 770 36.30 -8.66 9.66
C ILE A 770 36.15 -9.55 10.90
N GLN A 771 35.67 -10.78 10.74
CA GLN A 771 35.46 -11.66 11.89
C GLN A 771 36.82 -12.00 12.52
N ARG A 772 36.89 -11.89 13.84
CA ARG A 772 38.11 -12.14 14.63
C ARG A 772 37.89 -13.27 15.61
N ASP A 773 38.94 -14.06 15.83
CA ASP A 773 38.98 -15.13 16.82
C ASP A 773 39.06 -14.57 18.25
N ALA A 774 39.10 -15.47 19.25
CA ALA A 774 39.20 -15.09 20.66
C ALA A 774 40.50 -14.33 21.02
N ASN A 775 41.52 -14.36 20.16
CA ASN A 775 42.78 -13.63 20.32
C ASN A 775 42.81 -12.32 19.54
N GLY A 776 41.71 -11.94 18.87
CA GLY A 776 41.61 -10.73 18.05
C GLY A 776 42.20 -10.86 16.65
N LYS A 777 42.65 -12.04 16.21
CA LYS A 777 43.18 -12.28 14.85
C LYS A 777 42.04 -12.51 13.86
N PRO A 778 42.12 -12.03 12.61
CA PRO A 778 41.11 -12.34 11.60
C PRO A 778 40.93 -13.86 11.44
N SER A 779 39.69 -14.35 11.54
CA SER A 779 39.38 -15.77 11.51
C SER A 779 39.35 -16.37 10.11
N GLY A 780 39.41 -15.54 9.07
CA GLY A 780 39.21 -15.96 7.67
C GLY A 780 37.82 -15.64 7.11
N VAL A 781 36.88 -15.16 7.94
CA VAL A 781 35.54 -14.79 7.49
C VAL A 781 35.39 -13.27 7.47
N LEU A 782 34.96 -12.73 6.33
CA LEU A 782 34.66 -11.31 6.15
C LEU A 782 33.24 -11.17 5.64
N THR A 783 32.49 -10.17 6.12
CA THR A 783 31.08 -9.97 5.74
C THR A 783 30.76 -8.53 5.37
N GLU A 784 29.74 -8.37 4.54
CA GLU A 784 29.09 -7.10 4.20
C GLU A 784 30.08 -6.08 3.60
N GLY A 785 30.16 -4.87 4.16
CA GLY A 785 31.09 -3.83 3.71
C GLY A 785 32.54 -4.31 3.56
N ALA A 786 32.99 -5.32 4.31
CA ALA A 786 34.34 -5.88 4.18
C ALA A 786 34.53 -6.64 2.86
N VAL A 787 33.50 -7.30 2.34
CA VAL A 787 33.57 -7.96 1.03
C VAL A 787 33.65 -6.91 -0.09
N PHE A 788 32.76 -5.92 -0.05
CA PHE A 788 32.63 -4.92 -1.12
C PHE A 788 33.74 -3.88 -1.17
N THR A 789 34.31 -3.52 -0.01
CA THR A 789 35.30 -2.44 0.08
C THR A 789 36.74 -2.94 0.20
N ILE A 790 36.93 -4.22 0.56
CA ILE A 790 38.25 -4.81 0.75
C ILE A 790 38.47 -5.97 -0.22
N ILE A 791 37.68 -7.05 -0.14
CA ILE A 791 37.94 -8.27 -0.93
C ILE A 791 37.82 -8.02 -2.44
N TRP A 792 36.69 -7.48 -2.90
CA TRP A 792 36.48 -7.29 -4.35
C TRP A 792 37.43 -6.28 -4.98
N PRO A 793 37.66 -5.10 -4.39
CA PRO A 793 38.65 -4.17 -4.92
C PRO A 793 40.06 -4.77 -4.92
N HIS A 794 40.43 -5.55 -3.90
CA HIS A 794 41.70 -6.26 -3.86
C HIS A 794 41.82 -7.25 -5.03
N LEU A 795 40.84 -8.13 -5.21
CA LEU A 795 40.83 -9.12 -6.30
C LEU A 795 40.82 -8.47 -7.69
N ALA A 796 40.12 -7.35 -7.85
CA ALA A 796 40.12 -6.58 -9.10
C ALA A 796 41.49 -5.94 -9.38
N ASN A 797 42.16 -5.42 -8.36
CA ASN A 797 43.47 -4.77 -8.49
C ASN A 797 44.61 -5.76 -8.77
N VAL A 798 44.59 -6.94 -8.16
CA VAL A 798 45.61 -7.96 -8.39
C VAL A 798 45.42 -8.72 -9.70
N ALA A 799 44.26 -8.57 -10.35
CA ALA A 799 44.02 -9.07 -11.69
C ALA A 799 44.66 -8.16 -12.74
N SER A 800 45.40 -8.75 -13.67
CA SER A 800 45.93 -8.03 -14.82
C SER A 800 44.81 -7.39 -15.65
N GLN A 801 45.14 -6.35 -16.41
CA GLN A 801 44.17 -5.71 -17.29
C GLN A 801 43.54 -6.72 -18.28
N ARG A 802 44.34 -7.65 -18.81
CA ARG A 802 43.84 -8.69 -19.71
C ARG A 802 42.88 -9.64 -19.01
N GLU A 803 43.15 -10.06 -17.77
CA GLU A 803 42.23 -10.91 -17.02
C GLU A 803 40.89 -10.21 -16.74
N ARG A 804 40.91 -8.90 -16.47
CA ARG A 804 39.70 -8.08 -16.31
C ARG A 804 38.92 -7.99 -17.62
N MET A 805 39.59 -7.77 -18.74
CA MET A 805 38.96 -7.77 -20.07
C MET A 805 38.34 -9.14 -20.36
N ASP A 806 39.09 -10.24 -20.24
CA ASP A 806 38.59 -11.60 -20.49
C ASP A 806 37.38 -11.96 -19.60
N ALA A 807 37.34 -11.45 -18.36
CA ALA A 807 36.17 -11.56 -17.50
C ALA A 807 34.95 -10.83 -18.10
N MET A 808 35.09 -9.56 -18.50
CA MET A 808 34.01 -8.80 -19.14
C MET A 808 33.55 -9.44 -20.47
N ILE A 809 34.46 -10.06 -21.22
CA ILE A 809 34.13 -10.86 -22.41
C ILE A 809 33.23 -12.04 -22.02
N ALA A 810 33.63 -12.83 -21.02
CA ALA A 810 32.84 -13.97 -20.56
C ALA A 810 31.45 -13.55 -20.05
N ALA A 811 31.36 -12.42 -19.35
CA ALA A 811 30.09 -11.85 -18.92
C ALA A 811 29.22 -11.43 -20.11
N THR A 812 29.82 -10.77 -21.11
CA THR A 812 29.14 -10.37 -22.36
C THR A 812 28.59 -11.59 -23.09
N ASP A 813 29.38 -12.66 -23.23
CA ASP A 813 28.97 -13.88 -23.91
C ASP A 813 27.82 -14.57 -23.17
N ALA A 814 27.87 -14.61 -21.83
CA ALA A 814 26.80 -15.15 -20.99
C ALA A 814 25.50 -14.33 -21.11
N TYR A 815 25.60 -13.00 -21.12
CA TYR A 815 24.46 -12.11 -21.25
C TYR A 815 23.81 -12.21 -22.63
N ASN A 816 24.62 -12.21 -23.69
CA ASN A 816 24.15 -12.42 -25.04
C ASN A 816 23.49 -13.79 -25.21
N ALA A 817 24.03 -14.83 -24.54
CA ALA A 817 23.42 -16.16 -24.53
C ALA A 817 22.04 -16.19 -23.86
N SER A 818 21.82 -15.33 -22.86
CA SER A 818 20.54 -15.18 -22.16
C SER A 818 19.60 -14.15 -22.81
N GLY A 819 20.01 -13.48 -23.90
CA GLY A 819 19.14 -12.54 -24.62
C GLY A 819 19.33 -11.06 -24.28
N TYR A 820 20.39 -10.69 -23.55
CA TYR A 820 20.68 -9.29 -23.27
C TYR A 820 21.47 -8.63 -24.41
N THR A 821 21.17 -7.37 -24.68
CA THR A 821 22.03 -6.49 -25.50
C THR A 821 22.27 -5.11 -24.86
N GLY A 822 21.79 -4.92 -23.63
CA GLY A 822 22.02 -3.72 -22.86
C GLY A 822 22.16 -4.06 -21.38
N ILE A 823 22.96 -3.27 -20.68
CA ILE A 823 23.18 -3.37 -19.24
C ILE A 823 23.27 -1.98 -18.62
N VAL A 824 22.76 -1.88 -17.40
CA VAL A 824 23.05 -0.76 -16.51
C VAL A 824 24.06 -1.25 -15.49
N GLU A 825 25.30 -0.82 -15.69
CA GLU A 825 26.43 -1.22 -14.85
C GLU A 825 26.46 -0.35 -13.60
N MET A 826 26.33 -0.98 -12.45
CA MET A 826 26.35 -0.31 -11.16
C MET A 826 27.73 -0.44 -10.51
N ALA A 827 28.07 0.55 -9.70
CA ALA A 827 29.30 0.58 -8.91
C ALA A 827 30.60 0.56 -9.72
N MET A 828 30.63 1.25 -10.88
CA MET A 828 31.83 1.42 -11.69
C MET A 828 32.94 2.14 -10.92
N ASP A 829 34.18 1.67 -11.06
CA ASP A 829 35.38 2.30 -10.52
C ASP A 829 36.49 2.43 -11.59
N GLU A 830 37.65 2.98 -11.22
CA GLU A 830 38.76 3.22 -12.17
C GLU A 830 39.27 1.92 -12.80
N ALA A 831 39.48 0.86 -12.00
CA ALA A 831 40.05 -0.37 -12.51
C ALA A 831 39.11 -1.08 -13.49
N ALA A 832 37.81 -1.08 -13.21
CA ALA A 832 36.81 -1.59 -14.12
C ALA A 832 36.68 -0.70 -15.36
N TRP A 833 36.65 0.62 -15.21
CA TRP A 833 36.51 1.55 -16.33
C TRP A 833 37.68 1.50 -17.30
N GLU A 834 38.92 1.46 -16.80
CA GLU A 834 40.12 1.29 -17.62
C GLU A 834 40.11 -0.02 -18.42
N ALA A 835 39.68 -1.12 -17.80
CA ALA A 835 39.57 -2.41 -18.48
C ALA A 835 38.45 -2.39 -19.53
N LEU A 836 37.34 -1.73 -19.25
CA LEU A 836 36.22 -1.61 -20.17
C LEU A 836 36.56 -0.74 -21.38
N LEU A 837 37.28 0.38 -21.18
CA LEU A 837 37.79 1.20 -22.28
C LEU A 837 38.78 0.41 -23.15
N ALA A 838 39.74 -0.30 -22.54
CA ALA A 838 40.68 -1.15 -23.28
C ALA A 838 39.97 -2.26 -24.07
N LEU A 839 38.92 -2.86 -23.50
CA LEU A 839 38.07 -3.82 -24.21
C LEU A 839 37.33 -3.20 -25.38
N TYR A 840 36.78 -2.00 -25.20
CA TYR A 840 36.06 -1.30 -26.26
C TYR A 840 37.00 -0.82 -27.39
N ASP A 841 38.23 -0.47 -27.07
CA ASP A 841 39.28 -0.17 -28.05
C ASP A 841 39.68 -1.42 -28.87
N GLU A 842 39.79 -2.59 -28.22
CA GLU A 842 40.06 -3.87 -28.90
C GLU A 842 38.86 -4.39 -29.71
N ARG A 843 37.64 -4.16 -29.19
CA ARG A 843 36.37 -4.66 -29.75
C ARG A 843 35.30 -3.56 -29.78
N PRO A 844 35.40 -2.60 -30.72
CA PRO A 844 34.48 -1.45 -30.81
C PRO A 844 33.05 -1.85 -31.20
N ASP A 845 32.85 -3.08 -31.65
CA ASP A 845 31.56 -3.70 -31.98
C ASP A 845 31.04 -4.62 -30.87
N LEU A 846 31.50 -4.43 -29.62
CA LEU A 846 31.00 -5.15 -28.46
C LEU A 846 29.45 -5.16 -28.46
N PRO A 847 28.81 -6.33 -28.43
CA PRO A 847 27.38 -6.47 -28.64
C PRO A 847 26.52 -6.12 -27.40
N LEU A 848 26.92 -5.06 -26.69
CA LEU A 848 26.25 -4.54 -25.50
C LEU A 848 26.22 -3.02 -25.52
N ARG A 849 25.10 -2.44 -25.07
CA ARG A 849 25.01 -1.04 -24.66
C ARG A 849 25.19 -0.93 -23.16
N ILE A 850 26.13 -0.09 -22.72
CA ILE A 850 26.54 0.01 -21.32
C ILE A 850 26.28 1.44 -20.82
N ALA A 851 25.36 1.56 -19.87
CA ALA A 851 25.16 2.77 -19.09
C ALA A 851 25.73 2.56 -17.68
N ALA A 852 26.91 3.11 -17.40
CA ALA A 852 27.62 2.90 -16.14
C ALA A 852 27.32 3.99 -15.12
N TYR A 853 27.23 3.60 -13.85
CA TYR A 853 27.07 4.49 -12.70
C TYR A 853 28.31 4.43 -11.81
N TRP A 854 28.96 5.59 -11.65
CA TRP A 854 30.22 5.72 -10.92
C TRP A 854 30.01 5.59 -9.42
N LEU A 855 30.73 4.69 -8.75
CA LEU A 855 30.59 4.46 -7.31
C LEU A 855 31.15 5.64 -6.51
N ILE A 856 30.33 6.21 -5.63
CA ILE A 856 30.78 7.16 -4.60
C ILE A 856 30.76 6.46 -3.25
N LYS A 857 31.93 6.38 -2.61
CA LYS A 857 32.14 5.73 -1.32
C LYS A 857 32.11 6.76 -0.18
N PRO A 858 31.66 6.36 1.03
CA PRO A 858 31.93 7.13 2.23
C PRO A 858 33.43 7.41 2.34
N ALA A 859 33.79 8.64 2.70
CA ALA A 859 35.18 9.03 2.90
C ALA A 859 35.31 9.91 4.14
N GLY A 860 36.50 9.97 4.73
CA GLY A 860 36.74 10.65 6.00
C GLY A 860 36.52 12.16 5.97
N THR A 861 36.66 12.81 4.81
CA THR A 861 36.42 14.25 4.67
C THR A 861 35.46 14.57 3.52
N HIS A 862 34.75 15.70 3.67
CA HIS A 862 33.86 16.24 2.63
C HIS A 862 34.61 16.47 1.30
N ALA A 863 35.85 16.97 1.36
CA ALA A 863 36.69 17.19 0.19
C ALA A 863 36.98 15.89 -0.58
N ASP A 864 37.18 14.76 0.11
CA ASP A 864 37.43 13.47 -0.52
C ASP A 864 36.19 12.95 -1.27
N ARG A 865 35.00 13.16 -0.69
CA ARG A 865 33.73 12.80 -1.34
C ARG A 865 33.47 13.66 -2.57
N LEU A 866 33.72 14.96 -2.50
CA LEU A 866 33.62 15.85 -3.67
C LEU A 866 34.64 15.51 -4.77
N ARG A 867 35.85 15.03 -4.43
CA ARG A 867 36.80 14.57 -5.46
C ARG A 867 36.28 13.36 -6.24
N GLN A 868 35.63 12.41 -5.57
CA GLN A 868 34.98 11.28 -6.24
C GLN A 868 33.84 11.75 -7.16
N LEU A 869 33.01 12.69 -6.71
CA LEU A 869 31.95 13.27 -7.53
C LEU A 869 32.52 14.01 -8.76
N ASN A 870 33.53 14.86 -8.57
CA ASN A 870 34.18 15.59 -9.65
C ASN A 870 34.77 14.65 -10.71
N ARG A 871 35.27 13.48 -10.29
CA ARG A 871 35.75 12.45 -11.22
C ARG A 871 34.60 11.90 -12.07
N ALA A 872 33.44 11.60 -11.48
CA ALA A 872 32.26 11.17 -12.23
C ALA A 872 31.79 12.24 -13.24
N ILE A 873 31.82 13.52 -12.85
CA ILE A 873 31.48 14.66 -13.71
C ILE A 873 32.46 14.75 -14.89
N GLU A 874 33.77 14.63 -14.63
CA GLU A 874 34.80 14.65 -15.68
C GLU A 874 34.59 13.51 -16.70
N LEU A 875 34.30 12.31 -16.21
CA LEU A 875 34.07 11.15 -17.07
C LEU A 875 32.79 11.29 -17.88
N ASN A 876 31.69 11.75 -17.28
CA ASN A 876 30.44 12.01 -18.02
C ASN A 876 30.60 13.11 -19.08
N ALA A 877 31.36 14.17 -18.81
CA ALA A 877 31.63 15.20 -19.81
C ALA A 877 32.31 14.63 -21.08
N LYS A 878 33.11 13.56 -20.93
CA LYS A 878 33.77 12.86 -22.04
C LYS A 878 32.90 11.74 -22.64
N PHE A 879 32.24 10.98 -21.79
CA PHE A 879 31.51 9.76 -22.11
C PHE A 879 30.05 9.86 -21.67
N ASN A 880 29.22 10.49 -22.50
CA ASN A 880 27.78 10.68 -22.25
C ASN A 880 26.94 10.18 -23.44
N LYS A 881 25.63 10.45 -23.37
CA LYS A 881 24.66 10.05 -24.40
C LYS A 881 24.98 10.63 -25.78
N GLU A 882 25.59 11.81 -25.86
CA GLU A 882 25.85 12.50 -27.12
C GLU A 882 27.19 12.05 -27.73
N THR A 883 28.22 11.88 -26.89
CA THR A 883 29.58 11.55 -27.36
C THR A 883 29.85 10.05 -27.50
N SER A 884 29.28 9.23 -26.62
CA SER A 884 29.52 7.77 -26.57
C SER A 884 28.25 7.00 -26.16
N PRO A 885 27.18 7.05 -26.96
CA PRO A 885 25.86 6.55 -26.58
C PRO A 885 25.74 5.06 -26.21
N ASP A 886 26.74 4.24 -26.58
CA ASP A 886 26.76 2.80 -26.29
C ASP A 886 27.71 2.41 -25.15
N LEU A 887 28.59 3.32 -24.71
CA LEU A 887 29.46 3.15 -23.54
C LEU A 887 29.64 4.51 -22.87
N ARG A 888 28.92 4.74 -21.76
CA ARG A 888 28.89 6.06 -21.11
C ARG A 888 28.78 5.98 -19.60
N ILE A 889 29.17 7.07 -18.94
CA ILE A 889 28.82 7.33 -17.55
C ILE A 889 27.45 8.03 -17.53
N ALA A 890 26.42 7.34 -17.06
CA ALA A 890 25.07 7.88 -16.96
C ALA A 890 24.84 8.65 -15.64
N GLY A 891 25.57 8.29 -14.58
CA GLY A 891 25.30 8.82 -13.26
C GLY A 891 26.28 8.35 -12.18
N ILE A 892 25.87 8.52 -10.93
CA ILE A 892 26.58 8.04 -9.74
C ILE A 892 25.76 6.99 -8.99
N LYS A 893 26.44 6.00 -8.40
CA LYS A 893 25.87 4.98 -7.50
C LYS A 893 26.33 5.26 -6.07
N ILE A 894 25.40 5.20 -5.12
CA ILE A 894 25.67 5.34 -3.68
C ILE A 894 25.03 4.17 -2.92
N MET A 895 25.75 3.64 -1.94
CA MET A 895 25.24 2.62 -1.01
C MET A 895 24.69 3.28 0.25
N CYS A 896 23.36 3.28 0.49
CA CYS A 896 22.78 3.92 1.68
C CYS A 896 22.64 2.98 2.88
N ASP A 897 22.48 1.67 2.65
CA ASP A 897 22.40 0.63 3.68
C ASP A 897 22.93 -0.73 3.17
N GLY A 898 22.81 -1.77 4.00
CA GLY A 898 23.13 -3.17 3.65
C GLY A 898 21.90 -3.97 3.23
N ILE A 899 21.81 -5.23 3.69
CA ILE A 899 20.72 -6.18 3.35
C ILE A 899 19.95 -6.66 4.59
N ILE A 900 18.77 -7.25 4.35
CA ILE A 900 17.93 -7.81 5.42
C ILE A 900 18.60 -9.04 6.05
N ASP A 901 19.13 -9.98 5.25
CA ASP A 901 19.60 -11.28 5.75
C ASP A 901 20.79 -11.20 6.72
N ALA A 902 21.62 -10.17 6.58
CA ALA A 902 22.74 -9.90 7.48
C ALA A 902 22.43 -8.89 8.60
N CYS A 903 21.18 -8.44 8.70
CA CYS A 903 20.75 -7.38 9.60
C CYS A 903 21.52 -6.06 9.42
N THR A 904 21.90 -5.73 8.19
CA THR A 904 22.67 -4.52 7.83
C THR A 904 21.88 -3.47 7.06
N ALA A 905 20.66 -3.79 6.61
CA ALA A 905 19.74 -2.81 6.05
C ALA A 905 19.20 -1.86 7.14
N TYR A 906 19.03 -0.58 6.79
CA TYR A 906 18.58 0.43 7.74
C TYR A 906 17.05 0.46 7.79
N LEU A 907 16.51 -0.06 8.90
CA LEU A 907 15.08 -0.16 9.14
C LEU A 907 14.57 1.00 10.00
N SER A 908 13.31 1.39 9.81
CA SER A 908 12.68 2.38 10.69
C SER A 908 12.36 1.82 12.09
N GLU A 909 12.28 0.50 12.20
CA GLU A 909 12.09 -0.25 13.44
C GLU A 909 13.17 -1.33 13.59
N PRO A 910 13.63 -1.67 14.82
CA PRO A 910 14.60 -2.73 15.05
C PRO A 910 14.27 -4.07 14.35
N TYR A 911 15.30 -4.87 14.06
CA TYR A 911 15.09 -6.27 13.74
C TYR A 911 14.51 -6.99 14.97
N SER A 912 13.92 -8.17 14.76
CA SER A 912 13.31 -8.95 15.83
C SER A 912 14.36 -9.50 16.83
N THR A 913 15.62 -9.57 16.42
CA THR A 913 16.73 -10.17 17.19
C THR A 913 17.81 -9.18 17.58
N VAL A 914 17.94 -8.05 16.87
CA VAL A 914 18.99 -7.04 17.05
C VAL A 914 18.45 -5.64 16.73
N ASP A 915 19.11 -4.60 17.24
CA ASP A 915 18.78 -3.23 16.85
C ASP A 915 19.02 -3.00 15.35
N SER A 916 18.29 -2.04 14.76
CA SER A 916 18.57 -1.61 13.39
C SER A 916 19.93 -0.90 13.33
N PRO A 917 20.77 -1.17 12.32
CA PRO A 917 21.99 -0.41 12.10
C PRO A 917 21.66 1.05 11.72
N ALA A 918 22.66 1.93 11.85
CA ALA A 918 22.59 3.26 11.26
C ALA A 918 22.76 3.18 9.73
N PRO A 919 22.24 4.15 8.96
CA PRO A 919 22.52 4.26 7.53
C PRO A 919 24.04 4.43 7.30
N ILE A 920 24.54 3.93 6.17
CA ILE A 920 25.96 4.02 5.78
C ILE A 920 26.38 5.49 5.63
N TRP A 921 25.45 6.35 5.22
CA TRP A 921 25.65 7.79 5.08
C TRP A 921 24.82 8.55 6.10
N SER A 922 25.46 9.54 6.74
CA SER A 922 24.70 10.60 7.39
C SER A 922 24.01 11.46 6.32
N ARG A 923 22.86 12.05 6.67
CA ARG A 923 22.16 12.97 5.77
C ARG A 923 23.05 14.17 5.38
N GLU A 924 23.79 14.71 6.35
CA GLU A 924 24.74 15.82 6.16
C GLU A 924 25.83 15.50 5.13
N ASP A 925 26.27 14.25 5.06
CA ASP A 925 27.29 13.82 4.10
C ASP A 925 26.71 13.47 2.73
N LEU A 926 25.46 13.01 2.67
CA LEU A 926 24.79 12.54 1.46
C LEU A 926 24.23 13.70 0.63
N GLU A 927 23.52 14.64 1.26
CA GLU A 927 22.82 15.74 0.59
C GLU A 927 23.72 16.56 -0.34
N PRO A 928 24.96 16.95 0.04
CA PRO A 928 25.84 17.70 -0.86
C PRO A 928 26.28 16.92 -2.10
N ILE A 929 26.41 15.59 -2.01
CA ILE A 929 26.77 14.74 -3.14
C ILE A 929 25.60 14.59 -4.10
N VAL A 930 24.39 14.41 -3.56
CA VAL A 930 23.15 14.36 -4.36
C VAL A 930 22.92 15.68 -5.08
N GLN A 931 23.02 16.81 -4.37
CA GLN A 931 22.88 18.13 -4.98
C GLN A 931 23.91 18.35 -6.09
N GLY A 932 25.20 18.10 -5.82
CA GLY A 932 26.25 18.32 -6.80
C GLY A 932 26.14 17.43 -8.04
N ALA A 933 25.66 16.19 -7.88
CA ALA A 933 25.38 15.31 -9.01
C ALA A 933 24.17 15.79 -9.84
N SER A 934 23.11 16.24 -9.17
CA SER A 934 21.91 16.78 -9.84
C SER A 934 22.25 18.06 -10.63
N ASP A 935 23.02 18.97 -10.04
CA ASP A 935 23.47 20.21 -10.67
C ASP A 935 24.35 19.95 -11.92
N ALA A 936 25.10 18.84 -11.91
CA ALA A 936 25.92 18.40 -13.03
C ALA A 936 25.16 17.60 -14.09
N GLY A 937 23.86 17.36 -13.91
CA GLY A 937 23.03 16.58 -14.84
C GLY A 937 23.30 15.07 -14.82
N LEU A 938 23.95 14.56 -13.78
CA LEU A 938 24.16 13.12 -13.59
C LEU A 938 22.90 12.47 -13.00
N GLN A 939 22.54 11.28 -13.48
CA GLN A 939 21.57 10.45 -12.76
C GLN A 939 22.16 10.01 -11.42
N ILE A 940 21.29 9.73 -10.45
CA ILE A 940 21.67 9.32 -9.10
C ILE A 940 20.96 8.00 -8.83
N ALA A 941 21.73 6.96 -8.53
CA ALA A 941 21.24 5.64 -8.16
C ALA A 941 21.58 5.38 -6.69
N LEU A 942 20.54 5.30 -5.85
CA LEU A 942 20.68 5.04 -4.42
C LEU A 942 20.30 3.59 -4.13
N HIS A 943 21.23 2.80 -3.58
CA HIS A 943 20.90 1.51 -2.97
C HIS A 943 20.10 1.76 -1.69
N ALA A 944 18.88 1.24 -1.62
CA ALA A 944 18.10 1.30 -0.39
C ALA A 944 17.20 0.06 -0.28
N ILE A 945 17.49 -0.78 0.72
CA ILE A 945 16.75 -2.02 0.96
C ILE A 945 15.77 -1.86 2.11
N GLY A 946 16.23 -1.35 3.25
CA GLY A 946 15.43 -1.12 4.43
C GLY A 946 14.49 0.07 4.27
N ASP A 947 13.34 0.03 4.94
CA ASP A 947 12.32 1.08 4.83
C ASP A 947 12.81 2.45 5.36
N GLY A 948 13.72 2.45 6.33
CA GLY A 948 14.42 3.64 6.80
C GLY A 948 15.35 4.24 5.74
N ALA A 949 16.12 3.39 5.05
CA ALA A 949 16.99 3.80 3.94
C ALA A 949 16.18 4.32 2.75
N VAL A 950 15.08 3.64 2.40
CA VAL A 950 14.21 4.05 1.29
C VAL A 950 13.60 5.41 1.57
N ARG A 951 13.09 5.65 2.79
CA ARG A 951 12.60 6.98 3.18
C ARG A 951 13.69 8.05 3.06
N MET A 952 14.89 7.80 3.57
CA MET A 952 16.01 8.73 3.44
C MET A 952 16.33 9.03 1.97
N ALA A 953 16.39 8.00 1.13
CA ALA A 953 16.69 8.13 -0.30
C ALA A 953 15.63 8.99 -1.01
N VAL A 954 14.34 8.72 -0.76
CA VAL A 954 13.24 9.51 -1.34
C VAL A 954 13.31 10.97 -0.85
N ASP A 955 13.50 11.21 0.45
CA ASP A 955 13.56 12.56 1.01
C ASP A 955 14.73 13.38 0.44
N VAL A 956 15.91 12.78 0.32
CA VAL A 956 17.09 13.46 -0.20
C VAL A 956 16.95 13.76 -1.70
N LEU A 957 16.38 12.83 -2.47
CA LEU A 957 16.08 13.09 -3.89
C LEU A 957 15.01 14.18 -4.04
N GLU A 958 13.94 14.17 -3.25
CA GLU A 958 12.90 15.20 -3.28
C GLU A 958 13.45 16.59 -2.95
N ALA A 959 14.34 16.69 -1.96
CA ALA A 959 14.89 17.96 -1.51
C ALA A 959 15.88 18.59 -2.51
N HIS A 960 16.61 17.76 -3.27
CA HIS A 960 17.78 18.20 -4.05
C HIS A 960 17.65 17.97 -5.55
N THR A 961 16.56 17.39 -6.03
CA THR A 961 16.37 17.06 -7.44
C THR A 961 15.00 17.49 -7.95
N GLN A 962 14.84 17.52 -9.27
CA GLN A 962 13.57 17.85 -9.91
C GLN A 962 12.75 16.58 -10.19
N PRO A 963 11.42 16.60 -9.97
CA PRO A 963 10.57 15.50 -10.38
C PRO A 963 10.73 15.16 -11.87
N GLY A 964 10.80 13.86 -12.20
CA GLY A 964 10.95 13.40 -13.58
C GLY A 964 12.38 13.40 -14.13
N SER A 965 13.40 13.77 -13.33
CA SER A 965 14.82 13.59 -13.66
C SER A 965 15.26 12.11 -13.73
N ARG A 966 14.35 11.17 -13.44
CA ARG A 966 14.57 9.71 -13.48
C ARG A 966 15.78 9.27 -12.67
N HIS A 967 16.02 9.92 -11.53
CA HIS A 967 16.87 9.35 -10.48
C HIS A 967 16.27 8.02 -10.03
N ARG A 968 17.08 7.18 -9.39
CA ARG A 968 16.76 5.78 -9.19
C ARG A 968 16.94 5.38 -7.74
N ILE A 969 16.05 4.53 -7.27
CA ILE A 969 16.29 3.75 -6.07
C ILE A 969 16.35 2.29 -6.47
N GLU A 970 17.44 1.65 -6.05
CA GLU A 970 17.76 0.26 -6.34
C GLU A 970 17.23 -0.63 -5.20
N HIS A 971 16.81 -1.86 -5.54
CA HIS A 971 16.33 -2.89 -4.63
C HIS A 971 14.89 -2.68 -4.16
N LEU A 972 14.63 -1.68 -3.31
CA LEU A 972 13.27 -1.39 -2.83
C LEU A 972 12.59 -2.64 -2.23
N GLU A 973 13.33 -3.40 -1.41
CA GLU A 973 12.85 -4.69 -0.91
C GLU A 973 11.87 -4.55 0.24
N LEU A 974 12.07 -3.58 1.15
CA LEU A 974 11.11 -3.23 2.19
C LEU A 974 10.73 -1.75 2.06
N VAL A 975 9.52 -1.48 1.60
CA VAL A 975 9.07 -0.11 1.28
C VAL A 975 7.75 0.18 1.98
N ALA A 976 7.68 1.34 2.65
CA ALA A 976 6.44 1.85 3.19
C ALA A 976 5.50 2.32 2.06
N PRO A 977 4.17 2.26 2.20
CA PRO A 977 3.23 2.64 1.13
C PRO A 977 3.37 4.08 0.68
N GLU A 978 3.67 4.96 1.64
CA GLU A 978 3.85 6.37 1.35
C GLU A 978 5.09 6.58 0.46
N GLU A 979 6.17 5.87 0.75
CA GLU A 979 7.39 5.93 -0.05
C GLU A 979 7.15 5.32 -1.43
N ALA A 980 6.44 4.19 -1.52
CA ALA A 980 6.03 3.58 -2.79
C ALA A 980 5.24 4.55 -3.68
N ARG A 981 4.29 5.29 -3.08
CA ARG A 981 3.48 6.32 -3.73
C ARG A 981 4.34 7.50 -4.23
N ARG A 982 5.27 7.97 -3.40
CA ARG A 982 6.19 9.07 -3.71
C ARG A 982 7.14 8.75 -4.87
N LEU A 983 7.51 7.48 -5.07
CA LEU A 983 8.31 7.08 -6.24
C LEU A 983 7.67 7.55 -7.56
N GLY A 984 6.37 7.31 -7.72
CA GLY A 984 5.63 7.71 -8.91
C GLY A 984 5.45 9.23 -9.01
N GLU A 985 5.06 9.89 -7.92
CA GLU A 985 4.85 11.35 -7.90
C GLU A 985 6.12 12.15 -8.23
N LEU A 986 7.28 11.67 -7.77
CA LEU A 986 8.56 12.30 -8.01
C LEU A 986 9.21 11.85 -9.33
N GLY A 987 8.61 10.89 -10.05
CA GLY A 987 9.21 10.30 -11.25
C GLY A 987 10.55 9.60 -10.97
N ILE A 988 10.69 9.00 -9.78
CA ILE A 988 11.82 8.17 -9.40
C ILE A 988 11.66 6.80 -10.08
N THR A 989 12.73 6.28 -10.65
CA THR A 989 12.77 4.93 -11.21
C THR A 989 12.83 3.91 -10.08
N ALA A 990 11.87 3.00 -10.05
CA ALA A 990 11.90 1.81 -9.21
C ALA A 990 12.70 0.71 -9.93
N SER A 991 13.97 0.56 -9.52
CA SER A 991 14.90 -0.41 -10.10
C SER A 991 14.93 -1.67 -9.25
N ILE A 992 14.15 -2.68 -9.66
CA ILE A 992 13.81 -3.85 -8.85
C ILE A 992 14.51 -5.12 -9.32
N GLN A 993 14.74 -6.06 -8.39
CA GLN A 993 15.36 -7.36 -8.66
C GLN A 993 14.43 -8.51 -8.19
N PRO A 994 13.44 -8.91 -9.01
CA PRO A 994 12.52 -10.00 -8.64
C PRO A 994 13.21 -11.31 -8.26
N VAL A 995 14.41 -11.60 -8.77
CA VAL A 995 15.24 -12.72 -8.30
C VAL A 995 15.50 -12.74 -6.79
N HIS A 996 15.49 -11.58 -6.12
CA HIS A 996 15.61 -11.49 -4.66
C HIS A 996 14.32 -11.89 -3.93
N ALA A 997 13.20 -11.91 -4.63
CA ALA A 997 11.90 -12.29 -4.10
C ALA A 997 11.60 -13.81 -4.19
N ASP A 998 12.60 -14.64 -4.53
CA ASP A 998 12.44 -16.09 -4.60
C ASP A 998 12.15 -16.67 -3.20
N PRO A 999 11.03 -17.36 -2.98
CA PRO A 999 10.68 -17.93 -1.67
C PRO A 999 11.77 -18.80 -1.02
N ALA A 1000 12.60 -19.47 -1.83
CA ALA A 1000 13.64 -20.35 -1.32
C ALA A 1000 14.73 -19.61 -0.53
N ILE A 1001 14.92 -18.31 -0.76
CA ILE A 1001 15.94 -17.50 -0.07
C ILE A 1001 15.37 -16.62 1.06
N LEU A 1002 14.05 -16.49 1.18
CA LEU A 1002 13.41 -15.60 2.16
C LEU A 1002 13.02 -16.29 3.49
N ARG A 1003 13.40 -17.55 3.69
CA ARG A 1003 12.96 -18.38 4.83
C ARG A 1003 13.38 -17.83 6.19
N ALA A 1004 14.46 -17.05 6.25
CA ALA A 1004 14.93 -16.41 7.48
C ALA A 1004 14.16 -15.13 7.80
N TRP A 1005 13.56 -14.46 6.80
CA TRP A 1005 12.95 -13.14 6.98
C TRP A 1005 11.85 -13.09 8.05
N PRO A 1006 10.97 -14.10 8.21
CA PRO A 1006 9.99 -14.08 9.29
C PRO A 1006 10.59 -13.97 10.70
N SER A 1007 11.77 -14.55 10.95
CA SER A 1007 12.47 -14.42 12.25
C SER A 1007 13.27 -13.13 12.37
N LEU A 1008 13.59 -12.46 11.25
CA LEU A 1008 14.31 -11.19 11.23
C LEU A 1008 13.36 -10.00 11.33
N LEU A 1009 12.29 -9.98 10.54
CA LEU A 1009 11.40 -8.83 10.38
C LEU A 1009 10.04 -8.98 11.07
N GLY A 1010 9.61 -10.21 11.35
CA GLY A 1010 8.25 -10.50 11.77
C GLY A 1010 7.25 -10.51 10.59
N ALA A 1011 6.06 -11.06 10.85
CA ALA A 1011 5.07 -11.35 9.80
C ALA A 1011 4.56 -10.07 9.09
N ASP A 1012 4.36 -8.98 9.82
CA ASP A 1012 3.75 -7.76 9.28
C ASP A 1012 4.66 -7.08 8.25
N ARG A 1013 5.95 -6.93 8.56
CA ARG A 1013 6.95 -6.38 7.62
C ARG A 1013 7.23 -7.34 6.46
N CYS A 1014 7.28 -8.65 6.70
CA CYS A 1014 7.40 -9.64 5.63
C CYS A 1014 6.24 -9.57 4.64
N GLY A 1015 5.02 -9.28 5.11
CA GLY A 1015 3.83 -9.09 4.26
C GLY A 1015 3.91 -7.91 3.30
N ARG A 1016 4.93 -7.05 3.43
CA ARG A 1016 5.22 -5.89 2.58
C ARG A 1016 6.47 -6.03 1.71
N ALA A 1017 7.23 -7.11 1.87
CA ALA A 1017 8.44 -7.32 1.11
C ALA A 1017 8.15 -7.34 -0.40
N PHE A 1018 8.98 -6.63 -1.17
CA PHE A 1018 8.96 -6.55 -2.64
C PHE A 1018 7.61 -6.09 -3.20
N ALA A 1019 7.13 -4.92 -2.74
CA ALA A 1019 5.83 -4.34 -3.08
C ALA A 1019 5.74 -3.78 -4.52
N TYR A 1020 6.17 -4.54 -5.52
CA TYR A 1020 6.32 -4.06 -6.91
C TYR A 1020 5.03 -3.51 -7.52
N ARG A 1021 3.88 -4.12 -7.22
CA ARG A 1021 2.57 -3.63 -7.68
C ARG A 1021 2.28 -2.21 -7.16
N ASP A 1022 2.64 -1.88 -5.93
CA ASP A 1022 2.43 -0.54 -5.38
C ASP A 1022 3.26 0.50 -6.15
N PHE A 1023 4.51 0.16 -6.53
CA PHE A 1023 5.36 1.05 -7.33
C PHE A 1023 4.75 1.30 -8.72
N ALA A 1024 4.30 0.21 -9.36
CA ALA A 1024 3.73 0.28 -10.69
C ALA A 1024 2.36 1.00 -10.70
N ASP A 1025 1.51 0.78 -9.69
CA ASP A 1025 0.22 1.48 -9.53
C ASP A 1025 0.37 2.95 -9.15
N ALA A 1026 1.44 3.30 -8.44
CA ALA A 1026 1.81 4.70 -8.18
C ALA A 1026 2.31 5.42 -9.45
N GLY A 1027 2.59 4.69 -10.54
CA GLY A 1027 3.10 5.25 -11.79
C GLY A 1027 4.62 5.42 -11.81
N ALA A 1028 5.37 4.78 -10.90
CA ALA A 1028 6.82 4.77 -10.95
C ALA A 1028 7.32 4.09 -12.23
N LEU A 1029 8.42 4.58 -12.79
CA LEU A 1029 9.07 3.89 -13.91
C LEU A 1029 9.75 2.62 -13.38
N MET A 1030 9.30 1.46 -13.85
CA MET A 1030 9.87 0.17 -13.46
C MET A 1030 11.04 -0.21 -14.37
N ALA A 1031 12.18 -0.55 -13.77
CA ALA A 1031 13.31 -1.19 -14.43
C ALA A 1031 13.64 -2.50 -13.71
N LEU A 1032 13.75 -3.60 -14.45
CA LEU A 1032 14.02 -4.91 -13.89
C LEU A 1032 15.51 -5.24 -14.08
N GLY A 1033 16.20 -5.55 -13.00
CA GLY A 1033 17.60 -5.98 -13.02
C GLY A 1033 17.83 -7.32 -12.34
N SER A 1034 18.99 -7.92 -12.57
CA SER A 1034 19.36 -9.19 -11.92
C SER A 1034 20.23 -9.01 -10.69
N ASP A 1035 20.94 -7.88 -10.57
CA ASP A 1035 22.02 -7.70 -9.60
C ASP A 1035 23.08 -8.82 -9.70
N SER A 1036 23.31 -9.34 -10.90
CA SER A 1036 24.32 -10.37 -11.09
C SER A 1036 25.73 -9.83 -10.82
N PRO A 1037 26.63 -10.61 -10.19
CA PRO A 1037 26.47 -12.05 -9.89
C PRO A 1037 25.83 -12.39 -8.53
N THR A 1038 25.32 -11.43 -7.76
CA THR A 1038 24.66 -11.65 -6.46
C THR A 1038 23.47 -12.60 -6.60
N ALA A 1039 22.74 -12.48 -7.70
CA ALA A 1039 21.69 -13.40 -8.10
C ALA A 1039 21.84 -13.89 -9.56
N PRO A 1040 21.12 -14.95 -9.96
CA PRO A 1040 21.13 -15.45 -11.34
C PRO A 1040 20.67 -14.38 -12.35
N TRP A 1041 21.33 -14.31 -13.51
CA TRP A 1041 21.05 -13.28 -14.52
C TRP A 1041 19.96 -13.67 -15.54
N ASP A 1042 19.41 -14.88 -15.50
CA ASP A 1042 18.44 -15.32 -16.51
C ASP A 1042 17.17 -14.44 -16.50
N PRO A 1043 16.87 -13.72 -17.61
CA PRO A 1043 15.76 -12.77 -17.64
C PRO A 1043 14.39 -13.45 -17.55
N LEU A 1044 14.24 -14.63 -18.14
CA LEU A 1044 12.96 -15.36 -18.16
C LEU A 1044 12.65 -15.90 -16.76
N HIS A 1045 13.66 -16.34 -16.03
CA HIS A 1045 13.54 -16.72 -14.63
C HIS A 1045 13.20 -15.50 -13.75
N ASN A 1046 13.84 -14.36 -14.00
CA ASN A 1046 13.56 -13.13 -13.25
C ASN A 1046 12.12 -12.64 -13.49
N ILE A 1047 11.66 -12.66 -14.75
CA ILE A 1047 10.27 -12.36 -15.12
C ILE A 1047 9.30 -13.38 -14.52
N TYR A 1048 9.65 -14.67 -14.46
CA TYR A 1048 8.85 -15.69 -13.79
C TYR A 1048 8.62 -15.32 -12.32
N ILE A 1049 9.65 -14.91 -11.58
CA ILE A 1049 9.48 -14.52 -10.17
C ILE A 1049 8.67 -13.22 -10.07
N ALA A 1050 8.92 -12.24 -10.95
CA ALA A 1050 8.16 -10.99 -10.97
C ALA A 1050 6.65 -11.19 -11.14
N THR A 1051 6.27 -12.19 -11.93
CA THR A 1051 4.87 -12.44 -12.34
C THR A 1051 4.17 -13.50 -11.52
N THR A 1052 4.89 -14.51 -11.02
CA THR A 1052 4.30 -15.63 -10.27
C THR A 1052 4.59 -15.58 -8.79
N ARG A 1053 5.67 -14.90 -8.38
CA ARG A 1053 6.17 -14.85 -7.00
C ARG A 1053 6.56 -16.22 -6.43
N ARG A 1054 6.85 -17.18 -7.32
CA ARG A 1054 7.24 -18.56 -7.02
C ARG A 1054 8.74 -18.76 -7.18
N SER A 1055 9.24 -19.87 -6.62
CA SER A 1055 10.67 -20.18 -6.67
C SER A 1055 11.11 -20.70 -8.04
N THR A 1056 12.24 -20.18 -8.53
CA THR A 1056 12.98 -20.73 -9.68
C THR A 1056 14.00 -21.76 -9.24
N ARG A 1057 14.46 -21.67 -7.98
CA ARG A 1057 15.46 -22.55 -7.38
C ARG A 1057 14.85 -23.87 -6.92
N GLU A 1058 13.59 -23.81 -6.50
CA GLU A 1058 12.78 -24.95 -6.10
C GLU A 1058 11.45 -24.93 -6.87
N PRO A 1059 11.43 -25.22 -8.19
CA PRO A 1059 10.22 -25.07 -9.03
C PRO A 1059 9.01 -25.89 -8.58
N GLU A 1060 9.27 -27.02 -7.90
CA GLU A 1060 8.25 -27.90 -7.32
C GLU A 1060 7.61 -27.33 -6.04
N SER A 1061 8.19 -26.26 -5.47
CA SER A 1061 7.64 -25.60 -4.29
C SER A 1061 6.30 -24.92 -4.62
N LEU A 1062 5.36 -25.05 -3.68
CA LEU A 1062 4.07 -24.36 -3.70
C LEU A 1062 4.12 -23.03 -2.93
N GLU A 1063 5.28 -22.66 -2.39
CA GLU A 1063 5.46 -21.41 -1.66
C GLU A 1063 5.40 -20.22 -2.62
N ILE A 1064 4.68 -19.17 -2.20
CA ILE A 1064 4.47 -17.94 -2.97
C ILE A 1064 4.68 -16.75 -2.02
N VAL A 1065 5.51 -15.80 -2.42
CA VAL A 1065 5.82 -14.62 -1.59
C VAL A 1065 5.01 -13.41 -2.04
N ASN A 1066 4.07 -12.98 -1.21
CA ASN A 1066 3.27 -11.76 -1.42
C ASN A 1066 2.68 -11.68 -2.85
N GLU A 1067 1.89 -12.70 -3.25
CA GLU A 1067 1.32 -12.81 -4.61
C GLU A 1067 0.63 -11.53 -5.10
N HIS A 1068 -0.03 -10.81 -4.19
CA HIS A 1068 -0.74 -9.56 -4.49
C HIS A 1068 0.16 -8.42 -4.98
N PHE A 1069 1.48 -8.50 -4.78
CA PHE A 1069 2.46 -7.55 -5.31
C PHE A 1069 3.09 -7.95 -6.64
N ARG A 1070 2.61 -9.02 -7.29
CA ARG A 1070 3.11 -9.46 -8.60
C ARG A 1070 2.88 -8.41 -9.69
N LEU A 1071 3.67 -8.50 -10.76
CA LEU A 1071 3.48 -7.75 -12.00
C LEU A 1071 2.73 -8.60 -13.05
N GLY A 1072 2.07 -7.95 -14.01
CA GLY A 1072 1.59 -8.62 -15.22
C GLY A 1072 2.77 -9.02 -16.13
N ILE A 1073 2.61 -10.06 -16.96
CA ILE A 1073 3.68 -10.52 -17.86
C ILE A 1073 4.14 -9.43 -18.85
N CYS A 1074 3.20 -8.63 -19.38
CA CYS A 1074 3.54 -7.49 -20.24
C CYS A 1074 4.34 -6.42 -19.48
N GLU A 1075 3.97 -6.13 -18.22
CA GLU A 1075 4.69 -5.14 -17.40
C GLU A 1075 6.09 -5.62 -17.05
N ALA A 1076 6.25 -6.90 -16.69
CA ALA A 1076 7.56 -7.48 -16.36
C ALA A 1076 8.49 -7.52 -17.59
N ILE A 1077 7.99 -7.94 -18.76
CA ILE A 1077 8.75 -7.86 -20.02
C ILE A 1077 9.09 -6.41 -20.35
N THR A 1078 8.16 -5.48 -20.19
CA THR A 1078 8.40 -4.04 -20.41
C THR A 1078 9.49 -3.52 -19.47
N ALA A 1079 9.43 -3.84 -18.17
CA ALA A 1079 10.44 -3.43 -17.19
C ALA A 1079 11.84 -3.99 -17.51
N ALA A 1080 11.92 -5.22 -18.06
CA ALA A 1080 13.16 -5.86 -18.52
C ALA A 1080 13.62 -5.41 -19.93
N THR A 1081 12.88 -4.52 -20.60
CA THR A 1081 13.19 -4.03 -21.96
C THR A 1081 13.04 -2.49 -22.03
N ALA A 1082 11.88 -1.99 -22.46
CA ALA A 1082 11.61 -0.56 -22.65
C ALA A 1082 11.74 0.24 -21.33
N GLY A 1083 11.37 -0.33 -20.20
CA GLY A 1083 11.49 0.27 -18.87
C GLY A 1083 12.95 0.49 -18.46
N ALA A 1084 13.76 -0.57 -18.59
CA ALA A 1084 15.21 -0.47 -18.39
C ALA A 1084 15.88 0.50 -19.38
N ALA A 1085 15.51 0.50 -20.67
CA ALA A 1085 16.00 1.50 -21.63
C ALA A 1085 15.63 2.93 -21.21
N LYS A 1086 14.36 3.15 -20.83
CA LYS A 1086 13.83 4.44 -20.42
C LYS A 1086 14.46 4.95 -19.12
N SER A 1087 14.84 4.04 -18.21
CA SER A 1087 15.49 4.39 -16.94
C SER A 1087 16.82 5.12 -17.14
N VAL A 1088 17.46 4.95 -18.30
CA VAL A 1088 18.73 5.60 -18.65
C VAL A 1088 18.60 6.50 -19.88
N PHE A 1089 17.39 6.94 -20.23
CA PHE A 1089 17.12 7.81 -21.39
C PHE A 1089 17.52 7.20 -22.75
N ASN A 1090 17.36 5.89 -22.94
CA ASN A 1090 17.65 5.17 -24.19
C ASN A 1090 16.39 4.72 -24.96
N GLU A 1091 15.19 5.12 -24.52
CA GLU A 1091 13.91 4.65 -25.08
C GLU A 1091 13.69 5.00 -26.57
N ASP A 1092 14.34 6.05 -27.07
CA ASP A 1092 14.25 6.47 -28.48
C ASP A 1092 15.08 5.58 -29.41
N ARG A 1093 16.01 4.79 -28.85
CA ARG A 1093 16.99 4.00 -29.62
C ARG A 1093 16.73 2.51 -29.55
N THR A 1094 16.27 2.00 -28.40
CA THR A 1094 16.13 0.56 -28.13
C THR A 1094 15.07 0.29 -27.05
N GLY A 1095 14.84 -0.98 -26.72
CA GLY A 1095 13.91 -1.43 -25.68
C GLY A 1095 12.49 -1.72 -26.17
N SER A 1096 12.12 -1.33 -27.39
CA SER A 1096 10.88 -1.77 -28.05
C SER A 1096 11.08 -2.04 -29.54
N LEU A 1097 10.21 -2.88 -30.13
CA LEU A 1097 10.26 -3.22 -31.55
C LEU A 1097 9.38 -2.23 -32.35
N GLU A 1098 9.89 -1.02 -32.52
CA GLU A 1098 9.22 0.07 -33.26
C GLU A 1098 10.03 0.51 -34.47
N VAL A 1099 9.34 0.94 -35.53
CA VAL A 1099 9.98 1.50 -36.73
C VAL A 1099 10.88 2.68 -36.35
N GLY A 1100 12.11 2.68 -36.86
CA GLY A 1100 13.14 3.69 -36.59
C GLY A 1100 14.07 3.36 -35.43
N LYS A 1101 13.77 2.34 -34.61
CA LYS A 1101 14.65 1.90 -33.51
C LYS A 1101 15.66 0.86 -33.97
N SER A 1102 16.72 0.71 -33.18
CA SER A 1102 17.72 -0.35 -33.36
C SER A 1102 17.05 -1.73 -33.31
N ALA A 1103 17.43 -2.61 -34.24
CA ALA A 1103 16.96 -3.99 -34.28
C ALA A 1103 17.69 -4.86 -33.26
N ASP A 1104 17.45 -4.55 -31.98
CA ASP A 1104 17.89 -5.38 -30.86
C ASP A 1104 16.73 -6.27 -30.43
N LEU A 1105 16.80 -7.55 -30.81
CA LEU A 1105 15.70 -8.49 -30.63
C LEU A 1105 16.19 -9.85 -30.13
N VAL A 1106 15.28 -10.57 -29.48
CA VAL A 1106 15.49 -11.96 -29.09
C VAL A 1106 14.39 -12.82 -29.67
N VAL A 1107 14.78 -13.99 -30.17
CA VAL A 1107 13.86 -15.03 -30.62
C VAL A 1107 13.75 -16.04 -29.48
N VAL A 1108 12.55 -16.20 -28.94
CA VAL A 1108 12.27 -17.04 -27.78
C VAL A 1108 11.28 -18.13 -28.15
N ASP A 1109 11.64 -19.36 -27.84
CA ASP A 1109 10.76 -20.51 -27.86
C ASP A 1109 9.98 -20.53 -26.54
N MET A 1110 8.76 -20.00 -26.56
CA MET A 1110 7.93 -19.82 -25.37
C MET A 1110 6.44 -19.77 -25.69
N GLU A 1111 5.65 -20.18 -24.70
CA GLU A 1111 4.23 -19.83 -24.61
C GLU A 1111 4.09 -18.48 -23.90
N TRP A 1112 3.04 -17.71 -24.24
CA TRP A 1112 2.77 -16.44 -23.55
C TRP A 1112 1.96 -16.69 -22.28
N ASP A 1113 2.58 -17.37 -21.32
CA ASP A 1113 2.01 -17.68 -20.01
C ASP A 1113 3.11 -17.57 -18.95
N ALA A 1114 2.81 -16.81 -17.88
CA ALA A 1114 3.73 -16.63 -16.77
C ALA A 1114 4.12 -17.97 -16.11
N GLN A 1115 3.21 -18.95 -16.07
CA GLN A 1115 3.47 -20.24 -15.41
C GLN A 1115 4.46 -21.13 -16.18
N THR A 1116 4.65 -20.89 -17.48
CA THR A 1116 5.51 -21.72 -18.35
C THR A 1116 6.86 -21.08 -18.67
N LEU A 1117 7.15 -19.89 -18.13
CA LEU A 1117 8.41 -19.17 -18.41
C LEU A 1117 9.69 -19.96 -18.06
N LEU A 1118 9.64 -20.89 -17.11
CA LEU A 1118 10.81 -21.72 -16.77
C LEU A 1118 11.17 -22.76 -17.85
N THR A 1119 10.25 -23.06 -18.77
CA THR A 1119 10.52 -23.94 -19.91
C THR A 1119 10.91 -23.17 -21.17
N ALA A 1120 10.71 -21.85 -21.16
CA ALA A 1120 11.04 -20.96 -22.26
C ALA A 1120 12.55 -20.91 -22.50
N LYS A 1121 12.95 -20.77 -23.78
CA LYS A 1121 14.36 -20.76 -24.17
C LYS A 1121 14.64 -19.67 -25.19
N VAL A 1122 15.65 -18.84 -24.91
CA VAL A 1122 16.23 -17.95 -25.92
C VAL A 1122 16.92 -18.80 -26.97
N LYS A 1123 16.55 -18.60 -28.23
CA LYS A 1123 17.09 -19.30 -29.40
C LYS A 1123 18.10 -18.43 -30.15
N GLU A 1124 17.80 -17.15 -30.28
CA GLU A 1124 18.68 -16.21 -30.96
C GLU A 1124 18.68 -14.86 -30.25
N THR A 1125 19.84 -14.21 -30.24
CA THR A 1125 20.02 -12.84 -29.77
C THR A 1125 20.60 -12.02 -30.91
N TRP A 1126 19.99 -10.88 -31.18
CA TRP A 1126 20.36 -9.98 -32.26
C TRP A 1126 20.64 -8.59 -31.72
N PHE A 1127 21.77 -8.03 -32.13
CA PHE A 1127 22.20 -6.68 -31.79
C PHE A 1127 22.34 -5.89 -33.08
N ARG A 1128 21.60 -4.78 -33.23
CA ARG A 1128 21.59 -3.96 -34.45
C ARG A 1128 21.42 -4.78 -35.73
N GLY A 1129 20.47 -5.71 -35.71
CA GLY A 1129 20.18 -6.57 -36.87
C GLY A 1129 21.25 -7.60 -37.21
N LYS A 1130 22.27 -7.79 -36.37
CA LYS A 1130 23.26 -8.86 -36.50
C LYS A 1130 23.03 -9.93 -35.43
N LYS A 1131 23.01 -11.20 -35.84
CA LYS A 1131 22.93 -12.33 -34.91
C LYS A 1131 24.24 -12.43 -34.14
N VAL A 1132 24.18 -12.27 -32.81
CA VAL A 1132 25.35 -12.33 -31.92
C VAL A 1132 25.40 -13.62 -31.11
N ARG A 1133 24.27 -14.32 -31.00
CA ARG A 1133 24.19 -15.68 -30.43
C ARG A 1133 23.11 -16.50 -31.13
N SER A 1134 23.36 -17.80 -31.29
CA SER A 1134 22.37 -18.83 -31.57
C SER A 1134 22.49 -19.97 -30.55
N SER A 1135 21.37 -20.57 -30.13
CA SER A 1135 21.36 -21.77 -29.27
C SER A 1135 21.85 -23.03 -29.99
N ASP A 1136 21.90 -23.00 -31.31
CA ASP A 1136 22.40 -24.10 -32.14
C ASP A 1136 23.95 -24.09 -32.28
N GLN A 1137 24.62 -23.16 -31.57
CA GLN A 1137 26.08 -22.95 -31.59
C GLN A 1137 26.74 -23.08 -30.22
#